data_AF-A0AAP9SYJ4-F1
#
_entry.id   AF-A0AAP9SYJ4-F1
#
_cell.length_a   1.000
_cell.length_b   1.000
_cell.length_c   1.000
_cell.angle_alpha   90.00
_cell.angle_beta   90.00
_cell.angle_gamma   90.00
#
_symmetry.space_group_name_H-M   'P 1'
#
loop_
_entity.id
_entity.type
_entity.pdbx_description
1 polymer ?
#
loop_
_entity_poly.entity_id
_entity_poly.type
_entity_poly.pdbx_seq_one_letter_code
_entity_poly.pdbx_strand_id
1 'polypeptide(L)'
;MKNNPYTGFLCWLTILLAVCYLPLKAGHYYYKQISLKEGLPSTVRCVYTEPKGFVWIGTNAGLGRFDGEKLKKYIHRKEDAHSLPHNYIHQIIEDNQHNIWVLTDDGIAQYRRQSDDFTTPQDEQGHSILAYSACLTEQGVIFGGRNRIYRYDYENRSVKLLLDFSSDPYFAISAISRWDEETLLCCSRWQGLRLINLRSGERRLPPFDCGKEIMALLIDSHNRIWVAPYNEGLRCFSPEGRLLASYTTANSRLSNNVVLSIAERDSHIWVGTDGGGINIIRPDNHQITVLEHIPGDNYSLPVNSILSLYNDTYNNMWAGSIRKGLINIREVSMKTYTDVFPGSSKGLSDPAVLSLYQDESDGRIWIGTDGGGINSLDPDTEEFRHDRSTWGDKVVSIAGFTRETLLLSVFSKGLFVYNKANGEQQLLTIDHPRLKQYLYYSGMAVNVYQDEPGSVLLLAGHIYRYDTGSQKIRVVNEEEGMEIAGSMNAIAHNERFTYLNDSRTLYELDRTNNCLKRLFSCTGDTLLYSVSMDEKGDFWIGSNTGLGQYTPSTNRYHPLPTSLFGEVSSVICDHRGKVWIGADHMLFAWMLQSRKFILFGESDGVIPNEYLAKPRLVSGKGEVYMGGANGLLCIDNRFSTAPSDFPEVELTDVYINGEPAINQITGQPEKLTLPQDSRTITLRIMSHEQDIFRKKRYRYQIEGLNDEPIESYDPELIIRSLPAGKYRILAACSTKNGDWTPFRPILSLTILPPWYRSGWFIICVLLIASGVIAAVILTILRRRQNRLKWELKERELQEYEEKIRFLVNVSNELLPSFTETGERELQIVELIRNRLRNGEKSKTDTDIKNIPKEEKSELSQPDETFLRKLNRLITDHLDSPELDVTFLCTEMGLSRASLYNKLKAMTNMGANDYINKFRMEKAIQLISTTDLTFTEIAEKIGFTTSRYFSTSFKQYTGETPTQYKEKIRKKQ
;
A
#
# COMPACT_ATOMS: atom_id res chain seq x y z
N MET A 1 -63.31 -3.48 42.64
CA MET A 1 -63.28 -4.09 41.28
C MET A 1 -61.92 -4.72 41.10
N LYS A 2 -61.89 -5.98 40.66
CA LYS A 2 -60.73 -6.88 40.71
C LYS A 2 -59.58 -6.38 39.84
N ASN A 3 -58.37 -6.32 40.42
CA ASN A 3 -57.10 -6.20 39.72
C ASN A 3 -56.99 -7.37 38.73
N ASN A 4 -57.05 -7.06 37.45
CA ASN A 4 -56.93 -8.04 36.39
C ASN A 4 -55.43 -8.23 36.10
N PRO A 5 -54.81 -9.38 36.42
CA PRO A 5 -53.37 -9.59 36.21
C PRO A 5 -52.96 -9.59 34.73
N TYR A 6 -53.93 -9.59 33.82
CA TYR A 6 -53.71 -9.56 32.38
C TYR A 6 -53.34 -8.19 31.82
N THR A 7 -53.67 -7.07 32.46
CA THR A 7 -53.31 -5.73 31.94
C THR A 7 -51.83 -5.41 32.15
N GLY A 8 -51.24 -5.85 33.27
CA GLY A 8 -49.80 -5.75 33.49
C GLY A 8 -49.00 -6.64 32.53
N PHE A 9 -49.49 -7.85 32.26
CA PHE A 9 -48.88 -8.78 31.31
C PHE A 9 -48.99 -8.28 29.86
N LEU A 10 -50.11 -7.67 29.46
CA LEU A 10 -50.26 -7.08 28.11
C LEU A 10 -49.38 -5.86 27.90
N CYS A 11 -49.21 -4.99 28.91
CA CYS A 11 -48.25 -3.88 28.86
C CYS A 11 -46.80 -4.38 28.81
N TRP A 12 -46.45 -5.42 29.58
CA TRP A 12 -45.13 -6.03 29.49
C TRP A 12 -44.89 -6.71 28.14
N LEU A 13 -45.87 -7.42 27.59
CA LEU A 13 -45.77 -8.08 26.28
C LEU A 13 -45.70 -7.06 25.14
N THR A 14 -46.41 -5.94 25.23
CA THR A 14 -46.34 -4.85 24.23
C THR A 14 -45.03 -4.05 24.34
N ILE A 15 -44.46 -3.88 25.53
CA ILE A 15 -43.12 -3.32 25.70
C ILE A 15 -42.05 -4.32 25.22
N LEU A 16 -42.21 -5.62 25.47
CA LEU A 16 -41.29 -6.65 24.96
C LEU A 16 -41.38 -6.78 23.42
N LEU A 17 -42.58 -6.67 22.85
CA LEU A 17 -42.78 -6.62 21.40
C LEU A 17 -42.24 -5.31 20.81
N ALA A 18 -42.41 -4.16 21.47
CA ALA A 18 -41.84 -2.90 21.01
C ALA A 18 -40.31 -2.86 21.10
N VAL A 19 -39.71 -3.51 22.11
CA VAL A 19 -38.25 -3.67 22.24
C VAL A 19 -37.69 -4.68 21.21
N CYS A 20 -38.49 -5.64 20.76
CA CYS A 20 -38.12 -6.56 19.66
C CYS A 20 -38.32 -5.96 18.25
N TYR A 21 -38.86 -4.76 18.12
CA TYR A 21 -39.03 -4.04 16.85
C TYR A 21 -38.42 -2.64 16.87
N LEU A 22 -37.28 -2.46 17.55
CA LEU A 22 -36.38 -1.39 17.11
C LEU A 22 -35.92 -1.80 15.70
N PRO A 23 -36.22 -1.01 14.65
CA PRO A 23 -35.61 -1.29 13.36
C PRO A 23 -34.11 -1.34 13.60
N LEU A 24 -33.45 -2.42 13.14
CA LEU A 24 -32.01 -2.35 12.93
C LEU A 24 -31.78 -1.05 12.16
N LYS A 25 -31.16 -0.04 12.80
CA LYS A 25 -30.68 1.17 12.12
C LYS A 25 -29.93 0.64 10.90
N ALA A 26 -30.37 1.03 9.69
CA ALA A 26 -29.82 0.49 8.44
C ALA A 26 -28.29 0.60 8.51
N GLY A 27 -27.59 -0.51 8.26
CA GLY A 27 -26.13 -0.49 8.21
C GLY A 27 -25.69 0.55 7.18
N HIS A 28 -24.72 1.39 7.54
CA HIS A 28 -24.12 2.30 6.56
C HIS A 28 -23.43 1.46 5.51
N TYR A 29 -23.58 1.81 4.23
CA TYR A 29 -22.83 1.16 3.17
C TYR A 29 -21.58 1.97 2.85
N TYR A 30 -20.45 1.28 2.73
CA TYR A 30 -19.26 1.81 2.08
C TYR A 30 -19.13 1.20 0.69
N TYR A 31 -18.71 2.03 -0.26
CA TYR A 31 -18.62 1.71 -1.68
C TYR A 31 -17.18 1.82 -2.14
N LYS A 32 -16.42 0.73 -2.03
CA LYS A 32 -15.04 0.71 -2.54
C LYS A 32 -15.04 0.50 -4.04
N GLN A 33 -14.51 1.47 -4.78
CA GLN A 33 -14.44 1.40 -6.24
C GLN A 33 -13.11 0.82 -6.73
N ILE A 34 -13.18 -0.01 -7.77
CA ILE A 34 -12.08 -0.29 -8.68
C ILE A 34 -12.45 0.37 -10.01
N SER A 35 -11.71 1.39 -10.39
CA SER A 35 -12.06 2.35 -11.43
C SER A 35 -10.94 2.53 -12.44
N LEU A 36 -11.06 3.56 -13.28
CA LEU A 36 -9.99 3.97 -14.20
C LEU A 36 -8.68 4.33 -13.48
N LYS A 37 -8.74 4.77 -12.21
CA LYS A 37 -7.53 5.07 -11.41
C LYS A 37 -6.66 3.83 -11.23
N GLU A 38 -7.31 2.68 -11.00
CA GLU A 38 -6.69 1.36 -10.88
C GLU A 38 -6.48 0.70 -12.26
N GLY A 39 -6.82 1.41 -13.34
CA GLY A 39 -6.72 0.97 -14.72
C GLY A 39 -7.95 0.24 -15.25
N LEU A 40 -8.98 -0.03 -14.47
CA LEU A 40 -10.15 -0.78 -14.95
C LEU A 40 -10.99 0.05 -15.95
N PRO A 41 -11.39 -0.50 -17.11
CA PRO A 41 -12.38 0.13 -17.98
C PRO A 41 -13.68 0.48 -17.25
N SER A 42 -14.38 1.51 -17.74
CA SER A 42 -15.54 2.07 -17.05
C SER A 42 -16.75 1.13 -16.98
N THR A 43 -16.88 0.21 -17.92
CA THR A 43 -18.04 -0.67 -18.09
C THR A 43 -17.70 -2.09 -17.64
N VAL A 44 -18.33 -2.54 -16.57
CA VAL A 44 -18.16 -3.89 -16.02
C VAL A 44 -19.42 -4.71 -16.29
N ARG A 45 -19.26 -5.83 -16.99
CA ARG A 45 -20.38 -6.68 -17.48
C ARG A 45 -20.63 -7.89 -16.59
N CYS A 46 -19.58 -8.44 -16.01
CA CYS A 46 -19.67 -9.59 -15.13
C CYS A 46 -18.50 -9.59 -14.16
N VAL A 47 -18.71 -10.22 -13.01
CA VAL A 47 -17.72 -10.36 -11.96
C VAL A 47 -17.73 -11.82 -11.54
N TYR A 48 -16.55 -12.35 -11.24
CA TYR A 48 -16.39 -13.65 -10.61
C TYR A 48 -15.35 -13.52 -9.52
N THR A 49 -15.61 -14.09 -8.35
CA THR A 49 -14.66 -14.12 -7.24
C THR A 49 -14.29 -15.56 -6.96
N GLU A 50 -13.00 -15.85 -6.95
CA GLU A 50 -12.54 -17.15 -6.47
C GLU A 50 -12.75 -17.26 -4.96
N PRO A 51 -13.18 -18.42 -4.41
CA PRO A 51 -13.45 -18.57 -2.97
C PRO A 51 -12.28 -18.21 -2.06
N LYS A 52 -11.04 -18.30 -2.56
CA LYS A 52 -9.78 -17.92 -1.89
C LYS A 52 -8.78 -17.38 -2.91
N GLY A 53 -9.19 -16.42 -3.73
CA GLY A 53 -8.34 -15.99 -4.84
C GLY A 53 -8.71 -14.62 -5.38
N PHE A 54 -8.52 -14.45 -6.67
CA PHE A 54 -8.64 -13.16 -7.31
C PHE A 54 -10.09 -12.79 -7.58
N VAL A 55 -10.32 -11.48 -7.71
CA VAL A 55 -11.56 -10.94 -8.27
C VAL A 55 -11.35 -10.75 -9.77
N TRP A 56 -12.09 -11.53 -10.56
CA TRP A 56 -12.10 -11.47 -12.01
C TRP A 56 -13.21 -10.54 -12.52
N ILE A 57 -12.85 -9.65 -13.44
CA ILE A 57 -13.69 -8.54 -13.86
C ILE A 57 -13.80 -8.55 -15.38
N GLY A 58 -14.96 -8.93 -15.90
CA GLY A 58 -15.24 -8.94 -17.33
C GLY A 58 -15.72 -7.57 -17.81
N THR A 59 -15.07 -7.02 -18.82
CA THR A 59 -15.41 -5.71 -19.39
C THR A 59 -15.72 -5.82 -20.88
N ASN A 60 -16.05 -4.70 -21.52
CA ASN A 60 -16.13 -4.61 -22.99
C ASN A 60 -14.75 -4.46 -23.66
N ALA A 61 -13.67 -4.33 -22.89
CA ALA A 61 -12.32 -4.01 -23.37
C ALA A 61 -11.25 -4.94 -22.76
N GLY A 62 -11.64 -6.16 -22.41
CA GLY A 62 -10.77 -7.20 -21.86
C GLY A 62 -11.20 -7.69 -20.49
N LEU A 63 -10.32 -8.48 -19.89
CA LEU A 63 -10.51 -9.12 -18.59
C LEU A 63 -9.54 -8.50 -17.56
N GLY A 64 -10.06 -8.17 -16.39
CA GLY A 64 -9.27 -7.77 -15.22
C GLY A 64 -9.15 -8.91 -14.21
N ARG A 65 -7.99 -9.02 -13.54
CA ARG A 65 -7.77 -9.87 -12.36
C ARG A 65 -7.21 -9.00 -11.25
N PHE A 66 -7.93 -8.89 -10.16
CA PHE A 66 -7.60 -8.01 -9.04
C PHE A 66 -7.22 -8.83 -7.80
N ASP A 67 -6.16 -8.39 -7.14
CA ASP A 67 -5.53 -9.11 -6.02
C ASP A 67 -5.72 -8.44 -4.65
N GLY A 68 -6.59 -7.41 -4.57
CA GLY A 68 -6.77 -6.57 -3.39
C GLY A 68 -6.02 -5.24 -3.44
N GLU A 69 -4.95 -5.17 -4.23
CA GLU A 69 -4.08 -3.99 -4.32
C GLU A 69 -3.82 -3.55 -5.77
N LYS A 70 -3.52 -4.49 -6.68
CA LYS A 70 -3.20 -4.24 -8.08
C LYS A 70 -4.16 -4.99 -9.00
N LEU A 71 -4.45 -4.36 -10.13
CA LEU A 71 -5.24 -4.93 -11.21
C LEU A 71 -4.33 -5.36 -12.37
N LYS A 72 -4.34 -6.65 -12.69
CA LYS A 72 -3.75 -7.18 -13.91
C LYS A 72 -4.79 -7.23 -15.04
N LYS A 73 -4.38 -6.94 -16.27
CA LYS A 73 -5.26 -6.91 -17.45
C LYS A 73 -4.85 -7.94 -18.47
N TYR A 74 -5.84 -8.58 -19.08
CA TYR A 74 -5.69 -9.49 -20.21
C TYR A 74 -6.50 -8.95 -21.38
N ILE A 75 -5.87 -8.89 -22.55
CA ILE A 75 -6.45 -8.38 -23.80
C ILE A 75 -6.14 -9.36 -24.93
N HIS A 76 -7.03 -9.41 -25.91
CA HIS A 76 -6.82 -10.11 -27.17
C HIS A 76 -5.64 -9.53 -27.94
N ARG A 77 -4.80 -10.41 -28.47
CA ARG A 77 -3.68 -10.08 -29.35
C ARG A 77 -3.68 -11.05 -30.52
N LYS A 78 -3.80 -10.53 -31.74
CA LYS A 78 -3.95 -11.34 -32.94
C LYS A 78 -2.76 -12.29 -33.19
N GLU A 79 -1.54 -11.88 -32.82
CA GLU A 79 -0.34 -12.69 -33.00
C GLU A 79 -0.10 -13.71 -31.87
N ASP A 80 -0.88 -13.67 -30.77
CA ASP A 80 -0.66 -14.48 -29.58
C ASP A 80 -1.86 -15.40 -29.32
N ALA A 81 -1.69 -16.67 -29.69
CA ALA A 81 -2.70 -17.73 -29.50
C ALA A 81 -2.97 -18.06 -28.02
N HIS A 82 -2.14 -17.56 -27.08
CA HIS A 82 -2.34 -17.71 -25.65
C HIS A 82 -3.01 -16.49 -25.00
N SER A 83 -3.36 -15.48 -25.80
CA SER A 83 -4.19 -14.35 -25.38
C SER A 83 -5.70 -14.69 -25.41
N LEU A 84 -6.54 -13.77 -24.93
CA LEU A 84 -8.00 -13.94 -25.01
C LEU A 84 -8.46 -14.02 -26.48
N PRO A 85 -9.52 -14.80 -26.81
CA PRO A 85 -10.09 -14.83 -28.17
C PRO A 85 -10.66 -13.46 -28.59
N HIS A 86 -11.32 -12.76 -27.68
CA HIS A 86 -11.85 -11.41 -27.92
C HIS A 86 -11.89 -10.59 -26.63
N ASN A 87 -11.92 -9.26 -26.76
CA ASN A 87 -11.93 -8.32 -25.63
C ASN A 87 -13.31 -8.16 -24.97
N TYR A 88 -14.38 -8.46 -25.69
CA TYR A 88 -15.74 -8.29 -25.18
C TYR A 88 -16.13 -9.53 -24.35
N ILE A 89 -16.19 -9.37 -23.03
CA ILE A 89 -16.45 -10.47 -22.09
C ILE A 89 -17.95 -10.56 -21.79
N HIS A 90 -18.52 -11.76 -21.97
CA HIS A 90 -19.94 -12.04 -21.69
C HIS A 90 -20.16 -12.55 -20.27
N GLN A 91 -19.38 -13.57 -19.86
CA GLN A 91 -19.49 -14.21 -18.56
C GLN A 91 -18.14 -14.82 -18.16
N ILE A 92 -17.91 -14.89 -16.84
CA ILE A 92 -16.80 -15.62 -16.23
C ILE A 92 -17.42 -16.62 -15.25
N ILE A 93 -16.95 -17.85 -15.26
CA ILE A 93 -17.44 -18.90 -14.36
C ILE A 93 -16.32 -19.89 -14.02
N GLU A 94 -16.26 -20.34 -12.77
CA GLU A 94 -15.42 -21.48 -12.39
C GLU A 94 -16.26 -22.75 -12.34
N ASP A 95 -15.69 -23.84 -12.86
CA ASP A 95 -16.33 -25.15 -12.82
C ASP A 95 -15.93 -25.98 -11.58
N ASN A 96 -16.53 -27.16 -11.41
CA ASN A 96 -16.28 -28.01 -10.25
C ASN A 96 -14.86 -28.62 -10.22
N GLN A 97 -14.09 -28.48 -11.31
CA GLN A 97 -12.69 -28.89 -11.41
C GLN A 97 -11.72 -27.71 -11.23
N HIS A 98 -12.23 -26.53 -10.80
CA HIS A 98 -11.47 -25.28 -10.64
C HIS A 98 -10.88 -24.71 -11.93
N ASN A 99 -11.50 -25.02 -13.08
CA ASN A 99 -11.19 -24.35 -14.33
C ASN A 99 -12.00 -23.05 -14.43
N ILE A 100 -11.30 -21.95 -14.72
CA ILE A 100 -11.94 -20.66 -14.98
C ILE A 100 -12.19 -20.53 -16.48
N TRP A 101 -13.46 -20.40 -16.83
CA TRP A 101 -13.96 -20.22 -18.18
C TRP A 101 -14.34 -18.76 -18.43
N VAL A 102 -13.86 -18.21 -19.54
CA VAL A 102 -14.13 -16.82 -19.97
C VAL A 102 -14.83 -16.88 -21.32
N LEU A 103 -16.09 -16.43 -21.36
CA LEU A 103 -16.90 -16.42 -22.58
C LEU A 103 -16.73 -15.06 -23.27
N THR A 104 -16.30 -15.06 -24.53
CA THR A 104 -16.04 -13.86 -25.32
C THR A 104 -16.81 -13.88 -26.64
N ASP A 105 -16.89 -12.73 -27.32
CA ASP A 105 -17.64 -12.60 -28.58
C ASP A 105 -17.11 -13.50 -29.72
N ASP A 106 -15.81 -13.88 -29.68
CA ASP A 106 -15.16 -14.73 -30.69
C ASP A 106 -14.66 -16.07 -30.13
N GLY A 107 -15.31 -16.57 -29.07
CA GLY A 107 -15.07 -17.91 -28.53
C GLY A 107 -14.94 -17.96 -27.02
N ILE A 108 -14.82 -19.18 -26.49
CA ILE A 108 -14.53 -19.41 -25.07
C ILE A 108 -13.02 -19.57 -24.84
N ALA A 109 -12.57 -19.17 -23.65
CA ALA A 109 -11.21 -19.34 -23.19
C ALA A 109 -11.19 -20.04 -21.83
N GLN A 110 -10.19 -20.88 -21.61
CA GLN A 110 -9.88 -21.49 -20.33
C GLN A 110 -8.58 -20.87 -19.80
N TYR A 111 -8.61 -20.36 -18.56
CA TYR A 111 -7.43 -19.77 -17.93
C TYR A 111 -6.48 -20.85 -17.38
N ARG A 112 -5.18 -20.72 -17.70
CA ARG A 112 -4.12 -21.59 -17.20
C ARG A 112 -3.33 -20.89 -16.11
N ARG A 113 -3.55 -21.32 -14.86
CA ARG A 113 -2.93 -20.73 -13.65
C ARG A 113 -1.39 -20.74 -13.67
N GLN A 114 -0.78 -21.83 -14.16
CA GLN A 114 0.68 -22.01 -14.11
C GLN A 114 1.46 -21.08 -15.07
N SER A 115 0.89 -20.80 -16.23
CA SER A 115 1.50 -19.96 -17.27
C SER A 115 0.95 -18.53 -17.27
N ASP A 116 -0.13 -18.28 -16.51
CA ASP A 116 -0.84 -17.01 -16.44
C ASP A 116 -1.31 -16.51 -17.83
N ASP A 117 -1.91 -17.42 -18.60
CA ASP A 117 -2.38 -17.21 -19.97
C ASP A 117 -3.64 -18.05 -20.28
N PHE A 118 -4.06 -18.13 -21.54
CA PHE A 118 -5.30 -18.78 -21.95
C PHE A 118 -5.10 -19.89 -22.99
N THR A 119 -6.01 -20.86 -22.96
CA THR A 119 -6.23 -21.81 -24.06
C THR A 119 -7.64 -21.68 -24.59
N THR A 120 -7.82 -21.79 -25.90
CA THR A 120 -9.11 -21.68 -26.58
C THR A 120 -9.58 -23.07 -27.03
N PRO A 121 -10.48 -23.74 -26.30
CA PRO A 121 -11.03 -25.00 -26.75
C PRO A 121 -11.81 -24.85 -28.06
N GLN A 122 -11.80 -25.93 -28.83
CA GLN A 122 -12.53 -26.07 -30.08
C GLN A 122 -13.51 -27.24 -29.96
N ASP A 123 -14.52 -27.25 -30.84
CA ASP A 123 -15.43 -28.39 -30.94
C ASP A 123 -14.76 -29.60 -31.62
N GLU A 124 -15.47 -30.73 -31.71
CA GLU A 124 -14.99 -31.97 -32.33
C GLU A 124 -14.59 -31.81 -33.81
N GLN A 125 -15.00 -30.71 -34.46
CA GLN A 125 -14.71 -30.40 -35.86
C GLN A 125 -13.59 -29.34 -36.00
N GLY A 126 -13.03 -28.85 -34.90
CA GLY A 126 -11.99 -27.81 -34.88
C GLY A 126 -12.52 -26.38 -35.02
N HIS A 127 -13.83 -26.16 -34.89
CA HIS A 127 -14.42 -24.82 -34.93
C HIS A 127 -14.38 -24.15 -33.55
N SER A 128 -14.31 -22.82 -33.55
CA SER A 128 -14.43 -22.01 -32.34
C SER A 128 -15.83 -22.15 -31.72
N ILE A 129 -15.87 -22.31 -30.40
CA ILE A 129 -17.11 -22.46 -29.64
C ILE A 129 -17.64 -21.07 -29.28
N LEU A 130 -18.67 -20.61 -29.99
CA LEU A 130 -19.33 -19.34 -29.70
C LEU A 130 -20.41 -19.53 -28.63
N ALA A 131 -20.16 -19.01 -27.43
CA ALA A 131 -21.06 -19.07 -26.29
C ALA A 131 -21.14 -17.74 -25.55
N TYR A 132 -22.33 -17.41 -25.06
CA TYR A 132 -22.62 -16.14 -24.35
C TYR A 132 -23.05 -16.34 -22.91
N SER A 133 -23.44 -17.57 -22.54
CA SER A 133 -23.82 -17.93 -21.18
C SER A 133 -23.41 -19.36 -20.83
N ALA A 134 -23.27 -19.63 -19.54
CA ALA A 134 -22.88 -20.93 -19.01
C ALA A 134 -23.74 -21.33 -17.80
N CYS A 135 -23.95 -22.64 -17.63
CA CYS A 135 -24.62 -23.25 -16.49
C CYS A 135 -23.83 -24.47 -16.02
N LEU A 136 -23.59 -24.58 -14.72
CA LEU A 136 -22.91 -25.73 -14.12
C LEU A 136 -23.86 -26.91 -13.99
N THR A 137 -23.32 -28.12 -14.18
CA THR A 137 -24.00 -29.40 -13.98
C THR A 137 -23.05 -30.38 -13.28
N GLU A 138 -23.57 -31.50 -12.77
CA GLU A 138 -22.73 -32.53 -12.14
C GLU A 138 -21.74 -33.18 -13.12
N GLN A 139 -22.13 -33.30 -14.40
CA GLN A 139 -21.34 -33.96 -15.44
C GLN A 139 -20.36 -33.01 -16.15
N GLY A 140 -20.48 -31.70 -15.95
CA GLY A 140 -19.73 -30.73 -16.73
C GLY A 140 -20.32 -29.33 -16.75
N VAL A 141 -19.90 -28.54 -17.74
CA VAL A 141 -20.38 -27.17 -17.97
C VAL A 141 -21.19 -27.12 -19.26
N ILE A 142 -22.40 -26.58 -19.19
CA ILE A 142 -23.24 -26.31 -20.36
C ILE A 142 -22.99 -24.89 -20.85
N PHE A 143 -22.73 -24.72 -22.14
CA PHE A 143 -22.54 -23.43 -22.79
C PHE A 143 -23.66 -23.13 -23.79
N GLY A 144 -24.30 -21.98 -23.63
CA GLY A 144 -25.34 -21.47 -24.51
C GLY A 144 -24.77 -20.56 -25.58
N GLY A 145 -24.92 -20.96 -26.84
CA GLY A 145 -24.51 -20.19 -28.00
C GLY A 145 -25.69 -19.62 -28.79
N ARG A 146 -25.44 -19.37 -30.08
CA ARG A 146 -26.48 -19.02 -31.05
C ARG A 146 -27.12 -20.29 -31.58
N ASN A 147 -28.39 -20.53 -31.22
CA ASN A 147 -29.14 -21.73 -31.63
C ASN A 147 -28.44 -23.07 -31.35
N ARG A 148 -27.46 -23.06 -30.46
CA ARG A 148 -26.56 -24.18 -30.18
C ARG A 148 -26.30 -24.27 -28.69
N ILE A 149 -26.19 -25.49 -28.19
CA ILE A 149 -25.81 -25.78 -26.82
C ILE A 149 -24.62 -26.74 -26.87
N TYR A 150 -23.55 -26.36 -26.19
CA TYR A 150 -22.36 -27.18 -26.03
C TYR A 150 -22.24 -27.68 -24.60
N ARG A 151 -21.48 -28.76 -24.41
CA ARG A 151 -21.16 -29.30 -23.08
C ARG A 151 -19.67 -29.58 -22.99
N TYR A 152 -19.00 -29.01 -21.99
CA TYR A 152 -17.71 -29.50 -21.52
C TYR A 152 -17.94 -30.66 -20.58
N ASP A 153 -17.30 -31.80 -20.85
CA ASP A 153 -17.46 -33.03 -20.09
C ASP A 153 -16.26 -33.25 -19.15
N TYR A 154 -16.53 -33.48 -17.86
CA TYR A 154 -15.48 -33.63 -16.86
C TYR A 154 -14.63 -34.90 -17.02
N GLU A 155 -15.21 -35.97 -17.56
CA GLU A 155 -14.51 -37.24 -17.75
C GLU A 155 -13.59 -37.15 -18.96
N ASN A 156 -14.12 -36.64 -20.07
CA ASN A 156 -13.42 -36.60 -21.36
C ASN A 156 -12.58 -35.34 -21.56
N ARG A 157 -12.70 -34.34 -20.66
CA ARG A 157 -12.01 -33.03 -20.72
C ARG A 157 -12.07 -32.38 -22.10
N SER A 158 -13.22 -32.47 -22.74
CA SER A 158 -13.47 -31.97 -24.09
C SER A 158 -14.84 -31.33 -24.19
N VAL A 159 -14.99 -30.39 -25.11
CA VAL A 159 -16.27 -29.74 -25.39
C VAL A 159 -16.92 -30.39 -26.59
N LYS A 160 -18.22 -30.70 -26.46
CA LYS A 160 -19.03 -31.33 -27.52
C LYS A 160 -20.26 -30.50 -27.81
N LEU A 161 -20.71 -30.51 -29.06
CA LEU A 161 -22.01 -29.94 -29.43
C LEU A 161 -23.12 -30.90 -28.99
N LEU A 162 -23.97 -30.44 -28.08
CA LEU A 162 -25.05 -31.25 -27.50
C LEU A 162 -26.35 -31.11 -28.29
N LEU A 163 -26.71 -29.87 -28.66
CA LEU A 163 -27.90 -29.58 -29.47
C LEU A 163 -27.59 -28.50 -30.50
N ASP A 164 -28.02 -28.72 -31.74
CA ASP A 164 -28.04 -27.73 -32.82
C ASP A 164 -29.48 -27.58 -33.33
N PHE A 165 -30.04 -26.39 -33.19
CA PHE A 165 -31.36 -26.02 -33.67
C PHE A 165 -31.27 -24.75 -34.53
N SER A 166 -30.23 -24.66 -35.35
CA SER A 166 -30.02 -23.55 -36.29
C SER A 166 -31.12 -23.40 -37.35
N SER A 167 -32.00 -24.40 -37.49
CA SER A 167 -33.23 -24.31 -38.30
C SER A 167 -34.29 -23.39 -37.69
N ASP A 168 -34.25 -23.18 -36.38
CA ASP A 168 -35.19 -22.31 -35.67
C ASP A 168 -34.86 -20.83 -35.93
N PRO A 169 -35.81 -19.91 -35.71
CA PRO A 169 -35.51 -18.49 -35.68
C PRO A 169 -34.32 -18.18 -34.76
N TYR A 170 -33.57 -17.14 -35.11
CA TYR A 170 -32.39 -16.70 -34.38
C TYR A 170 -32.66 -16.62 -32.87
N PHE A 171 -31.91 -17.39 -32.07
CA PHE A 171 -32.04 -17.42 -30.62
C PHE A 171 -30.64 -17.48 -29.99
N ALA A 172 -30.09 -16.31 -29.65
CA ALA A 172 -28.84 -16.22 -28.91
C ALA A 172 -29.12 -16.37 -27.41
N ILE A 173 -28.55 -17.41 -26.79
CA ILE A 173 -28.80 -17.74 -25.39
C ILE A 173 -27.91 -16.85 -24.51
N SER A 174 -28.47 -15.74 -24.03
CA SER A 174 -27.77 -14.74 -23.22
C SER A 174 -27.77 -15.04 -21.72
N ALA A 175 -28.65 -15.93 -21.25
CA ALA A 175 -28.60 -16.50 -19.90
C ALA A 175 -29.18 -17.91 -19.89
N ILE A 176 -28.64 -18.78 -19.04
CA ILE A 176 -29.13 -20.15 -18.83
C ILE A 176 -29.28 -20.37 -17.33
N SER A 177 -30.36 -21.03 -16.95
CA SER A 177 -30.54 -21.60 -15.62
C SER A 177 -31.10 -23.00 -15.72
N ARG A 178 -30.77 -23.86 -14.76
CA ARG A 178 -31.37 -25.19 -14.67
C ARG A 178 -32.84 -25.06 -14.26
N TRP A 179 -33.74 -25.65 -15.04
CA TRP A 179 -35.17 -25.72 -14.71
C TRP A 179 -35.47 -27.00 -13.92
N ASP A 180 -34.96 -28.13 -14.41
CA ASP A 180 -34.94 -29.43 -13.75
C ASP A 180 -33.70 -30.22 -14.22
N GLU A 181 -33.58 -31.50 -13.88
CA GLU A 181 -32.41 -32.33 -14.24
C GLU A 181 -32.16 -32.44 -15.75
N GLU A 182 -33.20 -32.34 -16.58
CA GLU A 182 -33.09 -32.52 -18.03
C GLU A 182 -33.42 -31.26 -18.84
N THR A 183 -34.01 -30.24 -18.22
CA THR A 183 -34.54 -29.06 -18.88
C THR A 183 -33.80 -27.81 -18.43
N LEU A 184 -33.42 -26.99 -19.41
CA LEU A 184 -32.82 -25.67 -19.20
C LEU A 184 -33.85 -24.58 -19.46
N LEU A 185 -33.85 -23.56 -18.61
CA LEU A 185 -34.47 -22.27 -18.89
C LEU A 185 -33.45 -21.39 -19.60
N CYS A 186 -33.64 -21.23 -20.91
CA CYS A 186 -32.78 -20.44 -21.77
C CYS A 186 -33.45 -19.09 -22.05
N CYS A 187 -32.71 -18.02 -21.78
CA CYS A 187 -33.13 -16.66 -22.08
C CYS A 187 -32.38 -16.15 -23.32
N SER A 188 -33.12 -15.55 -24.24
CA SER A 188 -32.56 -14.70 -25.28
C SER A 188 -33.03 -13.28 -25.08
N ARG A 189 -32.08 -12.33 -25.00
CA ARG A 189 -32.35 -10.89 -24.84
C ARG A 189 -33.54 -10.47 -25.70
N TRP A 190 -33.52 -10.71 -27.01
CA TRP A 190 -34.53 -10.17 -27.92
C TRP A 190 -35.75 -11.07 -28.13
N GLN A 191 -35.65 -12.37 -27.86
CA GLN A 191 -36.68 -13.36 -28.23
C GLN A 191 -37.47 -13.92 -27.04
N GLY A 192 -37.11 -13.55 -25.81
CA GLY A 192 -37.78 -14.06 -24.61
C GLY A 192 -37.18 -15.36 -24.10
N LEU A 193 -38.00 -16.13 -23.37
CA LEU A 193 -37.59 -17.35 -22.68
C LEU A 193 -38.02 -18.62 -23.43
N ARG A 194 -37.22 -19.68 -23.33
CA ARG A 194 -37.55 -21.04 -23.80
C ARG A 194 -37.10 -22.07 -22.79
N LEU A 195 -37.91 -23.10 -22.59
CA LEU A 195 -37.50 -24.34 -21.94
C LEU A 195 -36.96 -25.29 -23.00
N ILE A 196 -35.74 -25.77 -22.82
CA ILE A 196 -35.07 -26.68 -23.75
C ILE A 196 -34.73 -27.97 -23.01
N ASN A 197 -35.32 -29.08 -23.41
CA ASN A 197 -34.97 -30.40 -22.86
C ASN A 197 -33.71 -30.94 -23.56
N LEU A 198 -32.69 -31.26 -22.77
CA LEU A 198 -31.37 -31.68 -23.24
C LEU A 198 -31.38 -33.08 -23.87
N ARG A 199 -32.34 -33.95 -23.51
CA ARG A 199 -32.43 -35.32 -23.99
C ARG A 199 -33.28 -35.43 -25.26
N SER A 200 -34.48 -34.84 -25.25
CA SER A 200 -35.42 -34.90 -26.38
C SER A 200 -35.16 -33.82 -27.44
N GLY A 201 -34.46 -32.75 -27.10
CA GLY A 201 -34.33 -31.56 -27.95
C GLY A 201 -35.64 -30.79 -28.11
N GLU A 202 -36.66 -31.09 -27.31
CA GLU A 202 -37.92 -30.35 -27.31
C GLU A 202 -37.69 -28.92 -26.81
N ARG A 203 -38.29 -27.95 -27.51
CA ARG A 203 -38.26 -26.53 -27.15
C ARG A 203 -39.69 -26.06 -26.95
N ARG A 204 -40.01 -25.61 -25.74
CA ARG A 204 -41.34 -25.08 -25.38
C ARG A 204 -41.24 -23.74 -24.67
N LEU A 205 -42.34 -23.00 -24.60
CA LEU A 205 -42.41 -21.79 -23.79
C LEU A 205 -42.54 -22.15 -22.30
N PRO A 206 -42.03 -21.30 -21.38
CA PRO A 206 -42.30 -21.46 -19.95
C PRO A 206 -43.80 -21.30 -19.63
N PRO A 207 -44.28 -21.76 -18.47
CA PRO A 207 -45.70 -21.72 -18.09
C PRO A 207 -46.24 -20.31 -17.76
N PHE A 208 -45.48 -19.25 -18.06
CA PHE A 208 -45.81 -17.86 -17.81
C PHE A 208 -45.36 -16.98 -18.98
N ASP A 209 -46.06 -15.85 -19.18
CA ASP A 209 -45.69 -14.87 -20.19
C ASP A 209 -44.78 -13.78 -19.59
N CYS A 210 -43.65 -13.57 -20.26
CA CYS A 210 -42.65 -12.57 -19.93
C CYS A 210 -42.41 -11.56 -21.06
N GLY A 211 -43.12 -11.68 -22.19
CA GLY A 211 -42.91 -10.84 -23.36
C GLY A 211 -41.58 -11.12 -24.07
N LYS A 212 -41.11 -10.12 -24.81
CA LYS A 212 -39.81 -10.09 -25.49
C LYS A 212 -38.91 -9.08 -24.78
N GLU A 213 -37.64 -9.02 -25.16
CA GLU A 213 -36.69 -8.05 -24.58
C GLU A 213 -36.43 -8.26 -23.08
N ILE A 214 -35.91 -9.44 -22.71
CA ILE A 214 -35.59 -9.79 -21.33
C ILE A 214 -34.16 -9.31 -21.00
N MET A 215 -34.05 -8.46 -19.98
CA MET A 215 -32.78 -7.89 -19.55
C MET A 215 -32.08 -8.75 -18.50
N ALA A 216 -32.84 -9.29 -17.55
CA ALA A 216 -32.31 -10.11 -16.46
C ALA A 216 -33.28 -11.22 -16.07
N LEU A 217 -32.71 -12.32 -15.58
CA LEU A 217 -33.39 -13.52 -15.11
C LEU A 217 -32.67 -14.04 -13.86
N LEU A 218 -33.41 -14.42 -12.83
CA LEU A 218 -32.89 -15.08 -11.64
C LEU A 218 -33.91 -16.11 -11.13
N ILE A 219 -33.45 -17.31 -10.79
CA ILE A 219 -34.21 -18.25 -9.96
C ILE A 219 -33.62 -18.12 -8.55
N ASP A 220 -34.44 -17.68 -7.59
CA ASP A 220 -33.98 -17.48 -6.21
C ASP A 220 -33.94 -18.77 -5.39
N SER A 221 -33.40 -18.69 -4.17
CA SER A 221 -33.28 -19.80 -3.22
C SER A 221 -34.60 -20.46 -2.83
N HIS A 222 -35.74 -19.79 -3.07
CA HIS A 222 -37.09 -20.30 -2.81
C HIS A 222 -37.76 -20.83 -4.09
N ASN A 223 -36.98 -21.06 -5.16
CA ASN A 223 -37.44 -21.47 -6.49
C ASN A 223 -38.44 -20.51 -7.14
N ARG A 224 -38.44 -19.23 -6.78
CA ARG A 224 -39.23 -18.20 -7.47
C ARG A 224 -38.45 -17.66 -8.66
N ILE A 225 -39.15 -17.38 -9.75
CA ILE A 225 -38.55 -16.97 -11.01
C ILE A 225 -38.77 -15.46 -11.18
N TRP A 226 -37.67 -14.72 -11.14
CA TRP A 226 -37.63 -13.28 -11.29
C TRP A 226 -37.22 -12.92 -12.71
N VAL A 227 -38.05 -12.13 -13.37
CA VAL A 227 -37.84 -11.71 -14.76
C VAL A 227 -37.98 -10.20 -14.87
N ALA A 228 -37.06 -9.58 -15.60
CA ALA A 228 -37.07 -8.16 -15.92
C ALA A 228 -37.20 -7.94 -17.44
N PRO A 229 -38.42 -7.76 -17.96
CA PRO A 229 -38.63 -7.26 -19.31
C PRO A 229 -38.19 -5.80 -19.41
N TYR A 230 -37.71 -5.39 -20.58
CA TYR A 230 -37.18 -4.04 -20.79
C TYR A 230 -38.23 -2.96 -20.49
N ASN A 231 -37.90 -2.06 -19.55
CA ASN A 231 -38.74 -0.94 -19.14
C ASN A 231 -40.11 -1.33 -18.54
N GLU A 232 -40.27 -2.56 -18.05
CA GLU A 232 -41.50 -3.03 -17.39
C GLU A 232 -41.31 -3.36 -15.89
N GLY A 233 -40.16 -3.00 -15.33
CA GLY A 233 -39.81 -3.28 -13.94
C GLY A 233 -39.49 -4.77 -13.73
N LEU A 234 -40.05 -5.34 -12.67
CA LEU A 234 -39.74 -6.70 -12.23
C LEU A 234 -41.01 -7.52 -12.01
N ARG A 235 -41.01 -8.77 -12.46
CA ARG A 235 -42.09 -9.74 -12.24
C ARG A 235 -41.53 -10.99 -11.57
N CYS A 236 -42.24 -11.50 -10.58
CA CYS A 236 -41.89 -12.72 -9.85
C CYS A 236 -42.97 -13.77 -10.09
N PHE A 237 -42.58 -14.97 -10.53
CA PHE A 237 -43.48 -16.08 -10.81
C PHE A 237 -43.16 -17.29 -9.94
N SER A 238 -44.16 -18.16 -9.72
CA SER A 238 -43.93 -19.52 -9.22
C SER A 238 -43.48 -20.44 -10.37
N PRO A 239 -42.88 -21.61 -10.06
CA PRO A 239 -42.53 -22.61 -11.08
C PRO A 239 -43.72 -23.05 -11.95
N GLU A 240 -44.94 -23.02 -11.40
CA GLU A 240 -46.19 -23.35 -12.10
C GLU A 240 -46.70 -22.20 -13.00
N GLY A 241 -46.03 -21.05 -12.98
CA GLY A 241 -46.36 -19.88 -13.78
C GLY A 241 -47.33 -18.88 -13.14
N ARG A 242 -47.64 -19.03 -11.85
CA ARG A 242 -48.47 -18.05 -11.13
C ARG A 242 -47.67 -16.76 -10.88
N LEU A 243 -48.21 -15.60 -11.27
CA LEU A 243 -47.63 -14.31 -10.88
C LEU A 243 -47.74 -14.13 -9.36
N LEU A 244 -46.60 -14.02 -8.68
CA LEU A 244 -46.49 -13.84 -7.24
C LEU A 244 -46.42 -12.35 -6.85
N ALA A 245 -45.65 -11.56 -7.60
CA ALA A 245 -45.52 -10.12 -7.37
C ALA A 245 -45.08 -9.39 -8.65
N SER A 246 -45.40 -8.09 -8.73
CA SER A 246 -44.91 -7.18 -9.77
C SER A 246 -44.51 -5.84 -9.16
N TYR A 247 -43.32 -5.37 -9.51
CA TYR A 247 -42.72 -4.15 -9.00
C TYR A 247 -42.42 -3.21 -10.17
N THR A 248 -43.01 -2.02 -10.13
CA THR A 248 -42.83 -0.93 -11.08
C THR A 248 -42.77 0.38 -10.30
N THR A 249 -42.29 1.45 -10.94
CA THR A 249 -42.33 2.81 -10.39
C THR A 249 -43.75 3.29 -10.10
N ALA A 250 -44.78 2.69 -10.73
CA ALA A 250 -46.17 3.09 -10.57
C ALA A 250 -46.89 2.41 -9.39
N ASN A 251 -46.46 1.21 -9.02
CA ASN A 251 -47.14 0.40 -7.98
C ASN A 251 -46.25 0.10 -6.77
N SER A 252 -44.99 0.52 -6.78
CA SER A 252 -44.00 0.21 -5.75
C SER A 252 -42.97 1.34 -5.62
N ARG A 253 -42.03 1.22 -4.66
CA ARG A 253 -40.90 2.15 -4.49
C ARG A 253 -39.69 1.81 -5.38
N LEU A 254 -39.88 1.01 -6.43
CA LEU A 254 -38.83 0.74 -7.40
C LEU A 254 -38.38 2.06 -8.03
N SER A 255 -37.07 2.34 -8.02
CA SER A 255 -36.53 3.62 -8.47
C SER A 255 -36.57 3.80 -9.99
N ASN A 256 -36.54 2.72 -10.77
CA ASN A 256 -36.61 2.76 -12.24
C ASN A 256 -37.14 1.42 -12.81
N ASN A 257 -37.94 1.49 -13.87
CA ASN A 257 -38.47 0.30 -14.57
C ASN A 257 -37.45 -0.36 -15.50
N VAL A 258 -36.36 0.32 -15.86
CA VAL A 258 -35.27 -0.28 -16.65
C VAL A 258 -34.32 -1.02 -15.72
N VAL A 259 -34.62 -2.30 -15.48
CA VAL A 259 -33.80 -3.23 -14.69
C VAL A 259 -32.77 -3.91 -15.59
N LEU A 260 -31.50 -3.91 -15.17
CA LEU A 260 -30.37 -4.44 -15.94
C LEU A 260 -29.81 -5.74 -15.36
N SER A 261 -29.90 -5.93 -14.04
CA SER A 261 -29.34 -7.10 -13.36
C SER A 261 -30.09 -7.42 -12.07
N ILE A 262 -30.13 -8.70 -11.70
CA ILE A 262 -30.78 -9.19 -10.49
C ILE A 262 -29.82 -10.17 -9.80
N ALA A 263 -29.65 -10.04 -8.48
CA ALA A 263 -28.91 -10.99 -7.64
C ALA A 263 -29.63 -11.22 -6.32
N GLU A 264 -29.38 -12.36 -5.67
CA GLU A 264 -29.91 -12.65 -4.33
C GLU A 264 -28.80 -12.55 -3.28
N ARG A 265 -29.12 -11.93 -2.14
CA ARG A 265 -28.24 -11.85 -0.95
C ARG A 265 -29.09 -11.90 0.31
N ASP A 266 -28.84 -12.87 1.19
CA ASP A 266 -29.60 -13.08 2.44
C ASP A 266 -31.12 -13.12 2.22
N SER A 267 -31.57 -13.86 1.20
CA SER A 267 -32.99 -13.94 0.79
C SER A 267 -33.62 -12.61 0.30
N HIS A 268 -32.83 -11.54 0.21
CA HIS A 268 -33.24 -10.28 -0.40
C HIS A 268 -32.84 -10.23 -1.87
N ILE A 269 -33.68 -9.60 -2.68
CA ILE A 269 -33.45 -9.46 -4.11
C ILE A 269 -32.86 -8.09 -4.39
N TRP A 270 -31.62 -8.08 -4.87
CA TRP A 270 -30.88 -6.90 -5.28
C TRP A 270 -31.09 -6.66 -6.76
N VAL A 271 -31.50 -5.45 -7.11
CA VAL A 271 -31.92 -5.09 -8.47
C VAL A 271 -31.13 -3.86 -8.92
N GLY A 272 -30.25 -4.06 -9.89
CA GLY A 272 -29.48 -3.00 -10.54
C GLY A 272 -30.29 -2.39 -11.68
N THR A 273 -30.38 -1.07 -11.71
CA THR A 273 -31.19 -0.33 -12.71
C THR A 273 -30.32 0.58 -13.57
N ASP A 274 -30.88 1.07 -14.68
CA ASP A 274 -30.23 2.10 -15.50
C ASP A 274 -30.56 3.50 -14.99
N GLY A 275 -29.73 4.04 -14.10
CA GLY A 275 -29.84 5.42 -13.62
C GLY A 275 -30.69 5.60 -12.36
N GLY A 276 -31.30 4.53 -11.83
CA GLY A 276 -32.02 4.54 -10.56
C GLY A 276 -31.27 3.92 -9.37
N GLY A 277 -30.02 3.49 -9.56
CA GLY A 277 -29.22 2.85 -8.51
C GLY A 277 -29.58 1.39 -8.28
N ILE A 278 -29.45 0.94 -7.03
CA ILE A 278 -29.72 -0.43 -6.61
C ILE A 278 -30.96 -0.46 -5.72
N ASN A 279 -31.91 -1.33 -6.03
CA ASN A 279 -33.10 -1.55 -5.21
C ASN A 279 -32.95 -2.88 -4.47
N ILE A 280 -33.08 -2.87 -3.14
CA ILE A 280 -33.07 -4.06 -2.30
C ILE A 280 -34.52 -4.37 -1.93
N ILE A 281 -35.05 -5.43 -2.51
CA ILE A 281 -36.44 -5.86 -2.32
C ILE A 281 -36.45 -6.97 -1.27
N ARG A 282 -37.26 -6.78 -0.23
CA ARG A 282 -37.61 -7.81 0.74
C ARG A 282 -38.86 -8.54 0.26
N PRO A 283 -38.75 -9.80 -0.21
CA PRO A 283 -39.88 -10.45 -0.87
C PRO A 283 -41.05 -10.73 0.08
N ASP A 284 -40.80 -10.88 1.37
CA ASP A 284 -41.81 -11.29 2.36
C ASP A 284 -42.79 -10.18 2.74
N ASN A 285 -42.33 -8.92 2.75
CA ASN A 285 -43.13 -7.76 3.13
C ASN A 285 -43.18 -6.67 2.04
N HIS A 286 -42.60 -6.94 0.87
CA HIS A 286 -42.53 -6.05 -0.29
C HIS A 286 -41.84 -4.69 -0.03
N GLN A 287 -41.04 -4.58 1.04
CA GLN A 287 -40.29 -3.37 1.34
C GLN A 287 -39.13 -3.21 0.33
N ILE A 288 -38.94 -1.98 -0.16
CA ILE A 288 -37.84 -1.63 -1.07
C ILE A 288 -36.99 -0.54 -0.43
N THR A 289 -35.68 -0.80 -0.33
CA THR A 289 -34.65 0.19 0.02
C THR A 289 -33.86 0.54 -1.23
N VAL A 290 -33.62 1.82 -1.47
CA VAL A 290 -32.87 2.30 -2.64
C VAL A 290 -31.49 2.77 -2.19
N LEU A 291 -30.45 2.26 -2.84
CA LEU A 291 -29.08 2.77 -2.76
C LEU A 291 -28.83 3.60 -4.02
N GLU A 292 -28.64 4.90 -3.84
CA GLU A 292 -28.46 5.86 -4.94
C GLU A 292 -27.25 6.78 -4.72
N HIS A 293 -26.86 7.42 -5.80
CA HIS A 293 -25.81 8.43 -5.82
C HIS A 293 -26.33 9.76 -5.35
N ILE A 294 -25.71 10.28 -4.29
CA ILE A 294 -25.97 11.60 -3.74
C ILE A 294 -24.68 12.43 -3.93
N PRO A 295 -24.70 13.45 -4.81
CA PRO A 295 -23.53 14.30 -5.02
C PRO A 295 -23.00 14.91 -3.73
N GLY A 296 -21.70 14.74 -3.48
CA GLY A 296 -21.03 15.21 -2.27
C GLY A 296 -21.09 14.26 -1.07
N ASP A 297 -21.87 13.18 -1.12
CA ASP A 297 -21.88 12.15 -0.09
C ASP A 297 -20.98 10.97 -0.50
N ASN A 298 -19.83 10.85 0.18
CA ASN A 298 -18.85 9.78 -0.05
C ASN A 298 -19.34 8.38 0.39
N TYR A 299 -20.44 8.31 1.15
CA TYR A 299 -21.08 7.07 1.60
C TYR A 299 -22.39 6.80 0.86
N SER A 300 -22.59 7.47 -0.28
CA SER A 300 -23.65 7.15 -1.24
C SER A 300 -23.11 6.31 -2.39
N LEU A 301 -24.00 5.72 -3.18
CA LEU A 301 -23.59 4.90 -4.32
C LEU A 301 -22.79 5.78 -5.30
N PRO A 302 -21.64 5.35 -5.83
CA PRO A 302 -20.86 6.22 -6.72
C PRO A 302 -21.48 6.54 -8.08
N VAL A 303 -22.44 5.73 -8.53
CA VAL A 303 -23.15 5.89 -9.82
C VAL A 303 -24.46 5.10 -9.81
N ASN A 304 -25.47 5.59 -10.54
CA ASN A 304 -26.80 4.99 -10.53
C ASN A 304 -27.07 3.96 -11.64
N SER A 305 -26.20 3.82 -12.64
CA SER A 305 -26.38 2.81 -13.70
C SER A 305 -25.56 1.56 -13.42
N ILE A 306 -26.24 0.52 -12.94
CA ILE A 306 -25.65 -0.75 -12.50
C ILE A 306 -26.01 -1.85 -13.49
N LEU A 307 -24.99 -2.37 -14.18
CA LEU A 307 -25.11 -3.31 -15.29
C LEU A 307 -25.08 -4.77 -14.84
N SER A 308 -24.36 -5.07 -13.76
CA SER A 308 -24.25 -6.44 -13.23
C SER A 308 -24.16 -6.42 -11.71
N LEU A 309 -24.84 -7.36 -11.07
CA LEU A 309 -24.72 -7.63 -9.64
C LEU A 309 -24.20 -9.04 -9.46
N TYR A 310 -23.32 -9.22 -8.47
CA TYR A 310 -22.74 -10.51 -8.14
C TYR A 310 -22.58 -10.62 -6.63
N ASN A 311 -23.19 -11.65 -6.03
CA ASN A 311 -23.00 -11.99 -4.63
C ASN A 311 -21.90 -13.06 -4.55
N ASP A 312 -20.82 -12.78 -3.83
CA ASP A 312 -19.73 -13.73 -3.67
C ASP A 312 -19.98 -14.78 -2.60
N THR A 313 -19.07 -15.76 -2.48
CA THR A 313 -19.14 -16.85 -1.49
C THR A 313 -19.04 -16.37 -0.04
N TYR A 314 -18.51 -15.17 0.18
CA TYR A 314 -18.47 -14.52 1.50
C TYR A 314 -19.65 -13.58 1.72
N ASN A 315 -20.65 -13.63 0.84
CA ASN A 315 -21.85 -12.81 0.86
C ASN A 315 -21.58 -11.29 0.72
N ASN A 316 -20.45 -10.91 0.10
CA ASN A 316 -20.22 -9.52 -0.30
C ASN A 316 -20.90 -9.25 -1.65
N MET A 317 -21.49 -8.06 -1.78
CA MET A 317 -22.12 -7.66 -3.03
C MET A 317 -21.16 -6.84 -3.89
N TRP A 318 -21.04 -7.26 -5.14
CA TRP A 318 -20.27 -6.59 -6.19
C TRP A 318 -21.21 -6.02 -7.24
N ALA A 319 -21.04 -4.75 -7.59
CA ALA A 319 -21.83 -4.04 -8.58
C ALA A 319 -20.93 -3.54 -9.72
N GLY A 320 -21.08 -4.15 -10.90
CA GLY A 320 -20.49 -3.66 -12.13
C GLY A 320 -21.31 -2.51 -12.68
N SER A 321 -20.71 -1.33 -12.83
CA SER A 321 -21.40 -0.15 -13.35
C SER A 321 -21.19 0.03 -14.85
N ILE A 322 -22.02 0.87 -15.48
CA ILE A 322 -21.84 1.23 -16.89
C ILE A 322 -20.62 2.17 -17.08
N ARG A 323 -20.35 3.08 -16.14
CA ARG A 323 -19.41 4.21 -16.33
C ARG A 323 -18.39 4.46 -15.21
N LYS A 324 -18.38 3.70 -14.11
CA LYS A 324 -17.48 3.94 -12.96
C LYS A 324 -16.77 2.66 -12.49
N GLY A 325 -16.64 1.66 -13.35
CA GLY A 325 -15.92 0.43 -13.04
C GLY A 325 -16.71 -0.48 -12.10
N LEU A 326 -16.00 -1.19 -11.23
CA LEU A 326 -16.53 -2.15 -10.27
C LEU A 326 -16.67 -1.50 -8.90
N ILE A 327 -17.76 -1.80 -8.19
CA ILE A 327 -18.06 -1.29 -6.86
C ILE A 327 -18.25 -2.48 -5.92
N ASN A 328 -17.49 -2.55 -4.84
CA ASN A 328 -17.75 -3.45 -3.74
C ASN A 328 -18.61 -2.74 -2.68
N ILE A 329 -19.68 -3.39 -2.24
CA ILE A 329 -20.68 -2.82 -1.35
C ILE A 329 -20.63 -3.58 -0.02
N ARG A 330 -20.28 -2.86 1.06
CA ARG A 330 -20.12 -3.45 2.39
C ARG A 330 -20.85 -2.64 3.43
N GLU A 331 -21.37 -3.31 4.45
CA GLU A 331 -21.88 -2.63 5.63
C GLU A 331 -20.71 -2.26 6.55
N VAL A 332 -20.68 -1.00 6.99
CA VAL A 332 -19.63 -0.43 7.84
C VAL A 332 -20.21 0.16 9.11
N SER A 333 -19.37 0.21 10.14
CA SER A 333 -19.69 0.74 11.47
C SER A 333 -19.01 2.08 11.75
N MET A 334 -18.25 2.60 10.79
CA MET A 334 -17.61 3.90 10.88
C MET A 334 -17.97 4.72 9.65
N LYS A 335 -18.05 6.04 9.84
CA LYS A 335 -18.38 7.00 8.80
C LYS A 335 -17.59 8.29 9.01
N THR A 336 -16.95 8.79 7.97
CA THR A 336 -16.23 10.07 7.98
C THR A 336 -17.02 11.12 7.22
N TYR A 337 -17.48 12.14 7.92
CA TYR A 337 -18.17 13.28 7.31
C TYR A 337 -17.12 14.26 6.78
N THR A 338 -17.14 14.56 5.48
CA THR A 338 -16.25 15.52 4.82
C THR A 338 -17.01 16.77 4.42
N ASP A 339 -16.31 17.74 3.82
CA ASP A 339 -16.93 18.95 3.30
C ASP A 339 -17.91 18.65 2.16
N VAL A 340 -18.96 19.45 2.09
CA VAL A 340 -19.99 19.37 1.06
C VAL A 340 -20.26 20.75 0.49
N PHE A 341 -20.85 20.78 -0.71
CA PHE A 341 -21.30 22.03 -1.31
C PHE A 341 -22.31 22.75 -0.40
N PRO A 342 -22.27 24.09 -0.34
CA PRO A 342 -23.21 24.86 0.45
C PRO A 342 -24.68 24.51 0.16
N GLY A 343 -25.43 24.19 1.21
CA GLY A 343 -26.85 23.80 1.14
C GLY A 343 -27.09 22.30 1.20
N SER A 344 -26.05 21.46 1.09
CA SER A 344 -26.16 20.04 1.44
C SER A 344 -26.14 19.85 2.95
N SER A 345 -27.01 18.97 3.46
CA SER A 345 -27.05 18.56 4.87
C SER A 345 -26.24 17.30 5.16
N LYS A 346 -25.50 16.77 4.19
CA LYS A 346 -24.84 15.44 4.29
C LYS A 346 -23.40 15.46 4.78
N GLY A 347 -22.85 16.64 5.11
CA GLY A 347 -21.50 16.77 5.61
C GLY A 347 -21.18 18.14 6.18
N LEU A 348 -19.90 18.41 6.35
CA LEU A 348 -19.36 19.63 6.96
C LEU A 348 -19.34 20.80 5.96
N SER A 349 -19.30 22.02 6.47
CA SER A 349 -19.02 23.22 5.64
C SER A 349 -17.55 23.38 5.26
N ASP A 350 -16.64 22.80 6.03
CA ASP A 350 -15.19 22.78 5.82
C ASP A 350 -14.61 21.49 6.42
N PRO A 351 -13.59 20.87 5.79
CA PRO A 351 -13.12 19.57 6.23
C PRO A 351 -12.27 19.65 7.51
N ALA A 352 -11.66 20.78 7.83
CA ALA A 352 -10.78 20.90 8.99
C ALA A 352 -11.59 21.17 10.26
N VAL A 353 -11.78 20.13 11.07
CA VAL A 353 -12.57 20.20 12.31
C VAL A 353 -11.67 20.61 13.47
N LEU A 354 -11.98 21.71 14.17
CA LEU A 354 -11.14 22.26 15.24
C LEU A 354 -11.67 22.01 16.64
N SER A 355 -12.99 21.91 16.82
CA SER A 355 -13.61 21.67 18.13
C SER A 355 -14.95 20.98 18.02
N LEU A 356 -15.28 20.19 19.04
CA LEU A 356 -16.56 19.52 19.20
C LEU A 356 -17.16 19.86 20.56
N TYR A 357 -18.49 20.04 20.61
CA TYR A 357 -19.25 20.19 21.84
C TYR A 357 -20.61 19.51 21.69
N GLN A 358 -20.98 18.62 22.62
CA GLN A 358 -22.32 18.04 22.65
C GLN A 358 -23.22 18.86 23.58
N ASP A 359 -24.36 19.28 23.07
CA ASP A 359 -25.38 19.97 23.84
C ASP A 359 -26.13 18.98 24.73
N GLU A 360 -26.13 19.21 26.04
CA GLU A 360 -26.81 18.35 27.00
C GLU A 360 -28.35 18.38 26.85
N SER A 361 -28.90 19.45 26.26
CA SER A 361 -30.35 19.65 26.21
C SER A 361 -31.05 18.84 25.12
N ASP A 362 -30.43 18.68 23.95
CA ASP A 362 -30.99 17.99 22.79
C ASP A 362 -30.06 16.95 22.16
N GLY A 363 -28.83 16.81 22.66
CA GLY A 363 -27.85 15.85 22.18
C GLY A 363 -27.15 16.24 20.87
N ARG A 364 -27.43 17.43 20.31
CA ARG A 364 -26.78 17.92 19.08
C ARG A 364 -25.29 18.11 19.29
N ILE A 365 -24.52 17.85 18.25
CA ILE A 365 -23.08 18.05 18.25
C ILE A 365 -22.76 19.31 17.48
N TRP A 366 -22.20 20.30 18.16
CA TRP A 366 -21.72 21.55 17.60
C TRP A 366 -20.24 21.42 17.22
N ILE A 367 -19.92 21.86 16.01
CA ILE A 367 -18.64 21.60 15.35
C ILE A 367 -18.07 22.93 14.87
N GLY A 368 -16.89 23.29 15.38
CA GLY A 368 -16.13 24.45 14.92
C GLY A 368 -15.11 24.02 13.86
N THR A 369 -14.97 24.80 12.80
CA THR A 369 -14.11 24.48 11.65
C THR A 369 -13.10 25.59 11.33
N ASP A 370 -12.12 25.31 10.47
CA ASP A 370 -11.08 26.28 10.05
C ASP A 370 -11.54 27.15 8.87
N GLY A 371 -12.51 28.02 9.12
CA GLY A 371 -13.04 28.96 8.11
C GLY A 371 -14.43 28.61 7.59
N GLY A 372 -14.90 27.37 7.78
CA GLY A 372 -16.31 27.00 7.55
C GLY A 372 -17.25 27.51 8.64
N GLY A 373 -16.73 28.11 9.72
CA GLY A 373 -17.53 28.58 10.84
C GLY A 373 -18.07 27.45 11.71
N ILE A 374 -19.32 27.59 12.17
CA ILE A 374 -20.01 26.63 13.03
C ILE A 374 -21.00 25.74 12.26
N ASN A 375 -20.99 24.46 12.61
CA ASN A 375 -21.93 23.46 12.11
C ASN A 375 -22.65 22.82 13.31
N SER A 376 -23.88 22.37 13.11
CA SER A 376 -24.60 21.50 14.06
C SER A 376 -24.96 20.19 13.38
N LEU A 377 -24.60 19.08 14.01
CA LEU A 377 -24.95 17.71 13.62
C LEU A 377 -26.04 17.17 14.55
N ASP A 378 -27.10 16.64 13.94
CA ASP A 378 -28.09 15.81 14.62
C ASP A 378 -27.64 14.34 14.54
N PRO A 379 -27.23 13.68 15.64
CA PRO A 379 -26.69 12.33 15.60
C PRO A 379 -27.74 11.25 15.31
N ASP A 380 -29.04 11.56 15.43
CA ASP A 380 -30.12 10.62 15.13
C ASP A 380 -30.44 10.57 13.65
N THR A 381 -30.55 11.74 13.02
CA THR A 381 -30.85 11.89 11.59
C THR A 381 -29.61 11.95 10.70
N GLU A 382 -28.43 12.19 11.29
CA GLU A 382 -27.15 12.43 10.62
C GLU A 382 -27.18 13.62 9.66
N GLU A 383 -28.00 14.63 9.97
CA GLU A 383 -28.10 15.84 9.18
C GLU A 383 -27.31 16.99 9.79
N PHE A 384 -26.61 17.71 8.92
CA PHE A 384 -25.84 18.90 9.23
C PHE A 384 -26.63 20.16 8.88
N ARG A 385 -26.53 21.15 9.76
CA ARG A 385 -26.91 22.54 9.48
C ARG A 385 -25.65 23.40 9.61
N HIS A 386 -25.38 24.21 8.58
CA HIS A 386 -24.26 25.15 8.54
C HIS A 386 -24.76 26.56 8.82
N ASP A 387 -24.12 27.30 9.72
CA ASP A 387 -24.46 28.71 9.92
C ASP A 387 -23.59 29.61 9.04
N ARG A 388 -24.20 30.12 7.97
CA ARG A 388 -23.54 31.00 7.00
C ARG A 388 -23.12 32.35 7.57
N SER A 389 -23.70 32.79 8.70
CA SER A 389 -23.29 34.04 9.36
C SER A 389 -21.84 33.96 9.87
N THR A 390 -21.33 32.74 10.07
CA THR A 390 -20.00 32.45 10.62
C THR A 390 -18.97 32.04 9.57
N TRP A 391 -19.33 32.10 8.28
CA TRP A 391 -18.39 31.75 7.22
C TRP A 391 -17.18 32.69 7.19
N GLY A 392 -16.00 32.11 7.03
CA GLY A 392 -14.71 32.76 7.17
C GLY A 392 -14.19 32.76 8.62
N ASP A 393 -14.98 32.34 9.61
CA ASP A 393 -14.52 32.24 10.99
C ASP A 393 -13.79 30.93 11.24
N LYS A 394 -12.62 31.06 11.84
CA LYS A 394 -11.88 29.96 12.45
C LYS A 394 -12.36 29.77 13.89
N VAL A 395 -13.34 28.88 14.07
CA VAL A 395 -13.94 28.59 15.38
C VAL A 395 -13.08 27.56 16.08
N VAL A 396 -12.21 28.01 16.99
CA VAL A 396 -11.22 27.14 17.62
C VAL A 396 -11.78 26.38 18.81
N SER A 397 -12.80 26.86 19.50
CA SER A 397 -13.34 26.18 20.68
C SER A 397 -14.79 26.56 20.94
N ILE A 398 -15.58 25.62 21.46
CA ILE A 398 -17.00 25.76 21.74
C ILE A 398 -17.27 25.21 23.13
N ALA A 399 -18.05 25.95 23.93
CA ALA A 399 -18.55 25.49 25.22
C ALA A 399 -20.02 25.89 25.41
N GLY A 400 -20.72 25.20 26.31
CA GLY A 400 -22.02 25.65 26.78
C GLY A 400 -21.91 26.99 27.50
N PHE A 401 -22.89 27.87 27.29
CA PHE A 401 -22.97 29.16 27.99
C PHE A 401 -24.27 29.27 28.78
N THR A 402 -25.41 29.11 28.09
CA THR A 402 -26.72 28.94 28.70
C THR A 402 -27.47 27.81 28.00
N ARG A 403 -28.70 27.50 28.43
CA ARG A 403 -29.55 26.54 27.72
C ARG A 403 -29.79 26.92 26.25
N GLU A 404 -29.85 28.21 25.95
CA GLU A 404 -30.15 28.72 24.59
C GLU A 404 -28.92 29.17 23.81
N THR A 405 -27.76 29.32 24.47
CA THR A 405 -26.57 29.93 23.87
C THR A 405 -25.30 29.13 24.11
N LEU A 406 -24.37 29.25 23.16
CA LEU A 406 -23.02 28.70 23.22
C LEU A 406 -22.01 29.84 23.37
N LEU A 407 -20.86 29.53 23.94
CA LEU A 407 -19.69 30.39 23.91
C LEU A 407 -18.73 29.89 22.84
N LEU A 408 -18.45 30.74 21.85
CA LEU A 408 -17.50 30.46 20.78
C LEU A 408 -16.21 31.24 21.04
N SER A 409 -15.08 30.56 20.90
CA SER A 409 -13.78 31.20 20.76
C SER A 409 -13.40 31.23 19.28
N VAL A 410 -13.30 32.43 18.73
CA VAL A 410 -12.99 32.67 17.33
C VAL A 410 -11.59 33.25 17.23
N PHE A 411 -10.72 32.56 16.49
CA PHE A 411 -9.31 32.92 16.40
C PHE A 411 -9.13 34.36 15.92
N SER A 412 -8.30 35.14 16.61
CA SER A 412 -8.05 36.58 16.38
C SER A 412 -9.24 37.54 16.54
N LYS A 413 -10.47 37.04 16.72
CA LYS A 413 -11.69 37.87 16.85
C LYS A 413 -12.26 37.89 18.26
N GLY A 414 -11.84 36.99 19.14
CA GLY A 414 -12.26 36.96 20.55
C GLY A 414 -13.39 35.97 20.85
N LEU A 415 -14.17 36.27 21.88
CA LEU A 415 -15.23 35.39 22.39
C LEU A 415 -16.61 35.89 21.94
N PHE A 416 -17.48 34.98 21.49
CA PHE A 416 -18.83 35.31 21.04
C PHE A 416 -19.87 34.45 21.75
N VAL A 417 -20.94 35.07 22.23
CA VAL A 417 -22.16 34.37 22.65
C VAL A 417 -23.01 34.14 21.41
N TYR A 418 -23.25 32.87 21.09
CA TYR A 418 -23.96 32.42 19.91
C TYR A 418 -25.33 31.84 20.28
N ASN A 419 -26.40 32.34 19.67
CA ASN A 419 -27.75 31.84 19.90
C ASN A 419 -28.05 30.62 19.00
N LYS A 420 -28.41 29.50 19.62
CA LYS A 420 -28.62 28.21 18.95
C LYS A 420 -29.79 28.22 17.96
N ALA A 421 -30.82 29.05 18.20
CA ALA A 421 -32.05 29.06 17.42
C ALA A 421 -31.93 29.90 16.15
N ASN A 422 -31.49 31.16 16.30
CA ASN A 422 -31.47 32.14 15.21
C ASN A 422 -30.08 32.39 14.60
N GLY A 423 -29.00 31.88 15.21
CA GLY A 423 -27.63 32.06 14.72
C GLY A 423 -27.01 33.42 15.05
N GLU A 424 -27.69 34.28 15.83
CA GLU A 424 -27.15 35.59 16.19
C GLU A 424 -25.92 35.46 17.08
N GLN A 425 -24.91 36.30 16.79
CA GLN A 425 -23.67 36.37 17.54
C GLN A 425 -23.49 37.72 18.20
N GLN A 426 -23.12 37.70 19.48
CA GLN A 426 -22.77 38.88 20.24
C GLN A 426 -21.34 38.76 20.78
N LEU A 427 -20.52 39.77 20.53
CA LEU A 427 -19.16 39.83 21.09
C LEU A 427 -19.22 39.92 22.62
N LEU A 428 -18.55 38.98 23.30
CA LEU A 428 -18.37 39.00 24.73
C LEU A 428 -17.15 39.88 25.07
N THR A 429 -17.41 41.07 25.59
CA THR A 429 -16.34 42.01 25.95
C THR A 429 -15.66 41.56 27.24
N ILE A 430 -14.38 41.19 27.14
CA ILE A 430 -13.55 40.78 28.27
C ILE A 430 -12.67 41.94 28.70
N ASP A 431 -12.83 42.47 29.91
CA ASP A 431 -11.98 43.54 30.43
C ASP A 431 -10.80 43.03 31.26
N HIS A 432 -9.86 42.33 30.62
CA HIS A 432 -8.63 41.86 31.25
C HIS A 432 -7.43 41.98 30.28
N PRO A 433 -6.44 42.86 30.52
CA PRO A 433 -5.41 43.21 29.54
C PRO A 433 -4.62 42.03 28.96
N ARG A 434 -4.12 41.12 29.81
CA ARG A 434 -3.38 39.94 29.34
C ARG A 434 -4.23 38.96 28.53
N LEU A 435 -5.51 38.82 28.89
CA LEU A 435 -6.42 37.90 28.21
C LEU A 435 -6.87 38.49 26.87
N LYS A 436 -7.05 39.82 26.78
CA LYS A 436 -7.22 40.53 25.49
C LYS A 436 -6.03 40.26 24.57
N GLN A 437 -4.80 40.31 25.08
CA GLN A 437 -3.62 39.99 24.28
C GLN A 437 -3.70 38.58 23.66
N TYR A 438 -4.11 37.57 24.44
CA TYR A 438 -4.29 36.22 23.94
C TYR A 438 -5.42 36.09 22.92
N LEU A 439 -6.55 36.76 23.14
CA LEU A 439 -7.74 36.66 22.28
C LEU A 439 -7.56 37.33 20.91
N TYR A 440 -6.86 38.47 20.85
CA TYR A 440 -6.83 39.32 19.65
C TYR A 440 -5.46 39.42 18.98
N TYR A 441 -4.37 39.29 19.73
CA TYR A 441 -3.03 39.68 19.29
C TYR A 441 -1.98 38.60 19.53
N SER A 442 -2.42 37.36 19.73
CA SER A 442 -1.57 36.18 19.89
C SER A 442 -1.85 35.17 18.79
N GLY A 443 -0.83 34.43 18.37
CA GLY A 443 -0.99 33.24 17.53
C GLY A 443 -1.54 32.03 18.30
N MET A 444 -1.78 32.16 19.59
CA MET A 444 -2.22 31.09 20.48
C MET A 444 -3.76 31.04 20.55
N ALA A 445 -4.33 29.84 20.44
CA ALA A 445 -5.77 29.66 20.61
C ALA A 445 -6.15 29.75 22.10
N VAL A 446 -7.27 30.42 22.40
CA VAL A 446 -7.88 30.38 23.73
C VAL A 446 -9.00 29.34 23.70
N ASN A 447 -8.83 28.23 24.41
CA ASN A 447 -9.88 27.21 24.47
C ASN A 447 -10.89 27.58 25.57
N VAL A 448 -12.15 27.20 25.36
CA VAL A 448 -13.23 27.40 26.32
C VAL A 448 -13.73 26.04 26.81
N TYR A 449 -13.98 25.92 28.11
CA TYR A 449 -14.46 24.67 28.69
C TYR A 449 -15.37 24.94 29.88
N GLN A 450 -16.50 24.25 29.93
CA GLN A 450 -17.45 24.35 31.04
C GLN A 450 -17.28 23.14 31.95
N ASP A 451 -16.66 23.34 33.12
CA ASP A 451 -16.53 22.32 34.16
C ASP A 451 -17.63 22.40 35.23
N GLU A 452 -18.40 23.49 35.25
CA GLU A 452 -19.54 23.66 36.16
C GLU A 452 -20.63 24.59 35.59
N PRO A 453 -21.90 24.39 35.99
CA PRO A 453 -22.96 25.31 35.62
C PRO A 453 -22.67 26.73 36.12
N GLY A 454 -22.81 27.71 35.23
CA GLY A 454 -22.69 29.13 35.60
C GLY A 454 -21.27 29.70 35.57
N SER A 455 -20.24 28.91 35.27
CA SER A 455 -18.91 29.43 34.96
C SER A 455 -18.27 28.73 33.76
N VAL A 456 -17.31 29.39 33.13
CA VAL A 456 -16.56 28.86 31.97
C VAL A 456 -15.07 29.13 32.19
N LEU A 457 -14.25 28.11 31.96
CA LEU A 457 -12.80 28.24 31.93
C LEU A 457 -12.34 28.75 30.57
N LEU A 458 -11.49 29.77 30.59
CA LEU A 458 -10.76 30.29 29.44
C LEU A 458 -9.31 29.84 29.57
N LEU A 459 -8.93 28.90 28.72
CA LEU A 459 -7.68 28.16 28.73
C LEU A 459 -6.71 28.80 27.74
N ALA A 460 -5.86 29.69 28.23
CA ALA A 460 -4.78 30.33 27.50
C ALA A 460 -3.43 29.96 28.13
N GLY A 461 -2.41 30.81 28.00
CA GLY A 461 -1.13 30.66 28.72
C GLY A 461 -1.25 30.90 30.23
N HIS A 462 -2.43 31.35 30.67
CA HIS A 462 -2.91 31.28 32.05
C HIS A 462 -4.36 30.81 32.01
N ILE A 463 -4.85 30.28 33.13
CA ILE A 463 -6.26 29.89 33.25
C ILE A 463 -7.06 31.02 33.88
N TYR A 464 -8.18 31.34 33.24
CA TYR A 464 -9.16 32.29 33.77
C TYR A 464 -10.50 31.61 33.95
N ARG A 465 -11.18 31.86 35.06
CA ARG A 465 -12.57 31.46 35.28
C ARG A 465 -13.47 32.67 35.07
N TYR A 466 -14.36 32.57 34.09
CA TYR A 466 -15.38 33.57 33.81
C TYR A 466 -16.70 33.14 34.46
N ASP A 467 -17.19 33.94 35.40
CA ASP A 467 -18.48 33.73 36.06
C ASP A 467 -19.60 34.35 35.21
N THR A 468 -20.52 33.54 34.72
CA THR A 468 -21.54 33.98 33.74
C THR A 468 -22.58 34.92 34.33
N GLY A 469 -22.92 34.77 35.61
CA GLY A 469 -23.93 35.58 36.27
C GLY A 469 -23.41 36.97 36.67
N SER A 470 -22.22 37.01 37.27
CA SER A 470 -21.58 38.27 37.70
C SER A 470 -20.73 38.93 36.63
N GLN A 471 -20.43 38.22 35.53
CA GLN A 471 -19.54 38.63 34.44
C GLN A 471 -18.12 38.97 34.91
N LYS A 472 -17.70 38.42 36.05
CA LYS A 472 -16.37 38.64 36.63
C LYS A 472 -15.39 37.57 36.18
N ILE A 473 -14.14 37.98 36.00
CA ILE A 473 -13.03 37.09 35.69
C ILE A 473 -12.19 36.88 36.96
N ARG A 474 -11.87 35.61 37.25
CA ARG A 474 -10.95 35.21 38.31
C ARG A 474 -9.77 34.49 37.68
N VAL A 475 -8.55 34.90 38.05
CA VAL A 475 -7.34 34.17 37.65
C VAL A 475 -7.22 32.95 38.55
N VAL A 476 -6.88 31.79 37.98
CA VAL A 476 -6.58 30.58 38.75
C VAL A 476 -5.22 30.73 39.41
N ASN A 477 -5.10 30.31 40.67
CA ASN A 477 -3.82 30.32 41.36
C ASN A 477 -2.96 29.17 40.84
N GLU A 478 -1.79 29.48 40.30
CA GLU A 478 -0.82 28.51 39.79
C GLU A 478 0.23 28.21 40.87
N GLU A 479 0.69 26.95 40.95
CA GLU A 479 1.77 26.56 41.87
C GLU A 479 3.06 27.34 41.57
N GLU A 480 3.83 27.69 42.61
CA GLU A 480 5.02 28.53 42.46
C GLU A 480 6.08 27.87 41.56
N GLY A 481 6.60 28.62 40.57
CA GLY A 481 7.57 28.12 39.60
C GLY A 481 6.98 27.27 38.46
N MET A 482 5.66 27.25 38.29
CA MET A 482 4.98 26.61 37.18
C MET A 482 5.03 27.49 35.92
N GLU A 483 5.43 26.90 34.78
CA GLU A 483 5.32 27.52 33.46
C GLU A 483 4.35 26.72 32.60
N ILE A 484 3.41 27.40 31.95
CA ILE A 484 2.44 26.82 31.02
C ILE A 484 2.98 26.99 29.60
N ALA A 485 3.18 25.88 28.90
CA ALA A 485 3.72 25.80 27.56
C ALA A 485 2.61 25.83 26.49
N GLY A 486 2.14 27.04 26.18
CA GLY A 486 1.19 27.30 25.09
C GLY A 486 -0.28 27.22 25.50
N SER A 487 -1.15 26.84 24.57
CA SER A 487 -2.59 26.68 24.83
C SER A 487 -2.86 25.44 25.67
N MET A 488 -3.75 25.58 26.65
CA MET A 488 -4.22 24.48 27.47
C MET A 488 -5.47 23.81 26.88
N ASN A 489 -5.58 22.50 27.04
CA ASN A 489 -6.74 21.70 26.66
C ASN A 489 -7.36 21.05 27.89
N ALA A 490 -8.68 20.91 27.90
CA ALA A 490 -9.38 20.15 28.91
C ALA A 490 -9.44 18.66 28.54
N ILE A 491 -9.27 17.80 29.54
CA ILE A 491 -9.27 16.34 29.37
C ILE A 491 -10.59 15.78 29.89
N ALA A 492 -10.89 16.04 31.16
CA ALA A 492 -12.08 15.57 31.86
C ALA A 492 -12.28 16.39 33.14
N HIS A 493 -13.45 16.29 33.76
CA HIS A 493 -13.69 16.85 35.08
C HIS A 493 -14.52 15.89 35.93
N ASN A 494 -14.41 16.03 37.25
CA ASN A 494 -15.28 15.41 38.23
C ASN A 494 -15.81 16.49 39.20
N GLU A 495 -16.47 16.07 40.28
CA GLU A 495 -17.07 17.00 41.25
C GLU A 495 -16.06 17.96 41.90
N ARG A 496 -14.78 17.57 41.99
CA ARG A 496 -13.74 18.35 42.68
C ARG A 496 -12.65 18.88 41.75
N PHE A 497 -12.26 18.11 40.75
CA PHE A 497 -11.07 18.36 39.95
C PHE A 497 -11.41 18.49 38.47
N THR A 498 -10.71 19.42 37.82
CA THR A 498 -10.68 19.55 36.36
C THR A 498 -9.28 19.19 35.88
N TYR A 499 -9.16 18.21 34.99
CA TYR A 499 -7.89 17.74 34.45
C TYR A 499 -7.59 18.43 33.13
N LEU A 500 -6.38 18.97 33.01
CA LEU A 500 -5.94 19.82 31.90
C LEU A 500 -4.56 19.37 31.42
N ASN A 501 -4.24 19.65 30.16
CA ASN A 501 -2.88 19.50 29.65
C ASN A 501 -2.47 20.69 28.78
N ASP A 502 -1.18 21.01 28.80
CA ASP A 502 -0.56 21.79 27.75
C ASP A 502 0.32 20.87 26.87
N SER A 503 1.26 21.44 26.14
CA SER A 503 2.18 20.70 25.26
C SER A 503 3.27 19.88 25.99
N ARG A 504 3.39 19.97 27.32
CA ARG A 504 4.45 19.29 28.10
C ARG A 504 3.99 18.70 29.44
N THR A 505 2.89 19.17 29.99
CA THR A 505 2.50 18.94 31.37
C THR A 505 1.01 18.62 31.49
N LEU A 506 0.72 17.69 32.39
CA LEU A 506 -0.60 17.38 32.91
C LEU A 506 -0.84 18.10 34.23
N TYR A 507 -2.03 18.65 34.36
CA TYR A 507 -2.44 19.45 35.51
C TYR A 507 -3.75 18.95 36.11
N GLU A 508 -3.90 19.22 37.41
CA GLU A 508 -5.13 19.06 38.15
C GLU A 508 -5.53 20.43 38.73
N LEU A 509 -6.73 20.90 38.41
CA LEU A 509 -7.31 22.11 38.96
C LEU A 509 -8.31 21.74 40.07
N ASP A 510 -7.98 22.07 41.33
CA ASP A 510 -8.92 21.95 42.45
C ASP A 510 -9.93 23.10 42.39
N ARG A 511 -11.19 22.75 42.11
CA ARG A 511 -12.29 23.71 41.95
C ARG A 511 -12.65 24.43 43.25
N THR A 512 -12.41 23.80 44.41
CA THR A 512 -12.79 24.37 45.71
C THR A 512 -11.91 25.54 46.11
N ASN A 513 -10.61 25.44 45.83
CA ASN A 513 -9.60 26.44 46.18
C ASN A 513 -9.09 27.23 44.95
N ASN A 514 -9.61 26.93 43.75
CA ASN A 514 -9.25 27.54 42.48
C ASN A 514 -7.71 27.53 42.25
N CYS A 515 -7.10 26.36 42.48
CA CYS A 515 -5.65 26.17 42.49
C CYS A 515 -5.24 25.06 41.51
N LEU A 516 -4.29 25.37 40.63
CA LEU A 516 -3.73 24.48 39.62
C LEU A 516 -2.45 23.82 40.15
N LYS A 517 -2.38 22.49 40.06
CA LYS A 517 -1.22 21.69 40.44
C LYS A 517 -0.73 20.85 39.28
N ARG A 518 0.58 20.61 39.24
CA ARG A 518 1.21 19.72 38.27
C ARG A 518 1.07 18.27 38.71
N LEU A 519 0.60 17.41 37.81
CA LEU A 519 0.56 15.96 38.00
C LEU A 519 1.77 15.28 37.37
N PHE A 520 2.06 15.59 36.11
CA PHE A 520 3.10 14.93 35.33
C PHE A 520 3.68 15.90 34.30
N SER A 521 4.99 15.89 34.10
CA SER A 521 5.64 16.63 33.03
C SER A 521 6.56 15.71 32.23
N CYS A 522 6.52 15.86 30.92
CA CYS A 522 7.45 15.22 30.02
C CYS A 522 8.87 15.76 30.18
N THR A 523 9.87 14.90 29.94
CA THR A 523 11.29 15.27 29.97
C THR A 523 11.87 15.35 28.55
N GLY A 524 12.93 16.16 28.39
CA GLY A 524 13.63 16.34 27.12
C GLY A 524 12.77 17.01 26.04
N ASP A 525 12.82 16.44 24.84
CA ASP A 525 12.15 16.94 23.62
C ASP A 525 10.76 16.32 23.38
N THR A 526 10.24 15.59 24.37
CA THR A 526 8.90 14.97 24.26
C THR A 526 7.81 16.03 24.39
N LEU A 527 6.87 16.05 23.45
CA LEU A 527 5.71 16.94 23.43
C LEU A 527 4.41 16.13 23.54
N LEU A 528 3.54 16.57 24.44
CA LEU A 528 2.18 16.06 24.57
C LEU A 528 1.32 16.66 23.46
N TYR A 529 0.75 15.80 22.61
CA TYR A 529 -0.25 16.22 21.64
C TYR A 529 -1.64 16.02 22.21
N SER A 530 -1.94 14.79 22.62
CA SER A 530 -3.29 14.40 23.00
C SER A 530 -3.30 13.62 24.29
N VAL A 531 -4.26 13.91 25.16
CA VAL A 531 -4.47 13.15 26.38
C VAL A 531 -5.94 12.82 26.56
N SER A 532 -6.21 11.58 26.99
CA SER A 532 -7.54 11.10 27.37
C SER A 532 -7.44 10.29 28.65
N MET A 533 -8.48 10.35 29.48
CA MET A 533 -8.54 9.57 30.72
C MET A 533 -9.43 8.34 30.52
N ASP A 534 -9.03 7.18 31.02
CA ASP A 534 -9.87 5.98 31.01
C ASP A 534 -10.75 5.86 32.26
N GLU A 535 -11.59 4.82 32.31
CA GLU A 535 -12.54 4.55 33.41
C GLU A 535 -11.87 4.33 34.77
N LYS A 536 -10.57 4.00 34.79
CA LYS A 536 -9.79 3.76 36.02
C LYS A 536 -9.11 5.03 36.53
N GLY A 537 -9.18 6.12 35.76
CA GLY A 537 -8.46 7.36 36.03
C GLY A 537 -7.01 7.35 35.54
N ASP A 538 -6.63 6.39 34.69
CA ASP A 538 -5.32 6.41 34.02
C ASP A 538 -5.36 7.33 32.80
N PHE A 539 -4.28 8.09 32.59
CA PHE A 539 -4.14 9.01 31.46
C PHE A 539 -3.41 8.32 30.30
N TRP A 540 -4.08 8.22 29.16
CA TRP A 540 -3.52 7.80 27.89
C TRP A 540 -2.99 9.01 27.14
N ILE A 541 -1.72 8.96 26.77
CA ILE A 541 -0.95 10.09 26.26
C ILE A 541 -0.41 9.75 24.88
N GLY A 542 -0.80 10.55 23.88
CA GLY A 542 -0.18 10.59 22.56
C GLY A 542 0.85 11.72 22.47
N SER A 543 2.04 11.41 21.97
CA SER A 543 3.17 12.33 21.84
C SER A 543 3.89 12.17 20.49
N ASN A 544 4.87 13.04 20.27
CA ASN A 544 5.87 12.90 19.19
C ASN A 544 6.79 11.68 19.32
N THR A 545 6.63 10.88 20.38
CA THR A 545 7.40 9.65 20.63
C THR A 545 6.50 8.42 20.73
N GLY A 546 5.23 8.53 20.32
CA GLY A 546 4.28 7.43 20.30
C GLY A 546 3.22 7.51 21.40
N LEU A 547 2.84 6.35 21.95
CA LEU A 547 1.78 6.22 22.94
C LEU A 547 2.35 5.86 24.32
N GLY A 548 1.79 6.40 25.38
CA GLY A 548 2.09 6.01 26.76
C GLY A 548 0.89 6.12 27.69
N GLN A 549 1.03 5.53 28.87
CA GLN A 549 0.03 5.56 29.93
C GLN A 549 0.65 6.14 31.20
N TYR A 550 0.00 7.12 31.81
CA TYR A 550 0.37 7.67 33.12
C TYR A 550 -0.70 7.30 34.16
N THR A 551 -0.27 6.67 35.24
CA THR A 551 -1.15 6.26 36.34
C THR A 551 -0.94 7.18 37.55
N PRO A 552 -1.92 8.05 37.90
CA PRO A 552 -1.79 9.00 39.01
C PRO A 552 -1.56 8.35 40.37
N SER A 553 -2.22 7.22 40.64
CA SER A 553 -2.15 6.51 41.93
C SER A 553 -0.75 5.97 42.25
N THR A 554 0.04 5.66 41.23
CA THR A 554 1.42 5.15 41.38
C THR A 554 2.48 6.18 40.98
N ASN A 555 2.05 7.30 40.40
CA ASN A 555 2.90 8.32 39.80
C ASN A 555 3.93 7.73 38.81
N ARG A 556 3.49 6.79 37.95
CA ARG A 556 4.35 6.13 36.95
C ARG A 556 3.85 6.37 35.54
N TYR A 557 4.79 6.67 34.65
CA TYR A 557 4.59 6.71 33.21
C TYR A 557 5.14 5.43 32.57
N HIS A 558 4.31 4.79 31.76
CA HIS A 558 4.60 3.55 31.05
C HIS A 558 4.49 3.81 29.54
N PRO A 559 5.62 3.97 28.82
CA PRO A 559 5.59 4.04 27.36
C PRO A 559 5.15 2.69 26.77
N LEU A 560 4.37 2.72 25.68
CA LEU A 560 4.02 1.54 24.90
C LEU A 560 4.88 1.50 23.63
N PRO A 561 6.05 0.83 23.64
CA PRO A 561 6.90 0.75 22.47
C PRO A 561 6.21 -0.03 21.35
N THR A 562 6.24 0.54 20.14
CA THR A 562 5.66 -0.09 18.95
C THR A 562 6.40 0.36 17.68
N SER A 563 6.46 -0.53 16.70
CA SER A 563 6.96 -0.29 15.33
C SER A 563 5.88 0.27 14.39
N LEU A 564 4.63 0.35 14.85
CA LEU A 564 3.48 0.70 14.01
C LEU A 564 3.44 2.19 13.67
N PHE A 565 3.84 3.04 14.59
CA PHE A 565 3.79 4.48 14.41
C PHE A 565 4.86 5.14 15.27
N GLY A 566 5.41 6.25 14.77
CA GLY A 566 6.39 7.06 15.50
C GLY A 566 5.76 8.14 16.37
N GLU A 567 4.62 8.66 15.93
CA GLU A 567 3.93 9.81 16.53
C GLU A 567 2.44 9.53 16.69
N VAL A 568 1.85 10.01 17.78
CA VAL A 568 0.42 9.92 18.05
C VAL A 568 -0.17 11.31 18.21
N SER A 569 -0.90 11.73 17.18
CA SER A 569 -1.58 13.02 17.09
C SER A 569 -2.85 13.12 17.96
N SER A 570 -3.57 12.01 18.14
CA SER A 570 -4.89 12.03 18.77
C SER A 570 -5.19 10.73 19.51
N VAL A 571 -5.80 10.83 20.70
CA VAL A 571 -6.13 9.71 21.60
C VAL A 571 -7.46 9.97 22.30
N ILE A 572 -8.37 9.00 22.29
CA ILE A 572 -9.63 9.03 23.06
C ILE A 572 -9.98 7.65 23.62
N CYS A 573 -10.25 7.61 24.91
CA CYS A 573 -10.79 6.44 25.58
C CYS A 573 -12.31 6.41 25.37
N ASP A 574 -12.85 5.28 24.92
CA ASP A 574 -14.30 5.16 24.67
C ASP A 574 -15.12 4.82 25.92
N HIS A 575 -14.44 4.63 27.06
CA HIS A 575 -15.02 4.17 28.32
C HIS A 575 -15.78 2.84 28.19
N ARG A 576 -15.34 1.98 27.26
CA ARG A 576 -15.85 0.63 27.01
C ARG A 576 -14.71 -0.34 26.69
N GLY A 577 -13.53 -0.12 27.29
CA GLY A 577 -12.38 -1.00 27.12
C GLY A 577 -11.50 -0.76 25.90
N LYS A 578 -11.69 0.33 25.14
CA LYS A 578 -10.88 0.66 23.94
C LYS A 578 -10.30 2.06 24.01
N VAL A 579 -9.09 2.20 23.46
CA VAL A 579 -8.43 3.49 23.27
C VAL A 579 -8.23 3.70 21.78
N TRP A 580 -8.92 4.69 21.21
CA TRP A 580 -8.81 5.06 19.80
C TRP A 580 -7.66 6.02 19.60
N ILE A 581 -6.88 5.77 18.55
CA ILE A 581 -5.58 6.39 18.33
C ILE A 581 -5.48 6.83 16.87
N GLY A 582 -5.25 8.13 16.65
CA GLY A 582 -4.90 8.69 15.36
C GLY A 582 -3.39 8.87 15.26
N ALA A 583 -2.75 8.18 14.31
CA ALA A 583 -1.30 8.18 14.11
C ALA A 583 -0.96 8.00 12.63
N ASP A 584 -0.03 8.80 12.10
CA ASP A 584 0.45 8.71 10.70
C ASP A 584 -0.70 8.65 9.66
N HIS A 585 -1.73 9.49 9.83
CA HIS A 585 -2.97 9.52 9.03
C HIS A 585 -3.87 8.27 9.09
N MET A 586 -3.55 7.33 9.98
CA MET A 586 -4.28 6.07 10.18
C MET A 586 -5.03 6.07 11.51
N LEU A 587 -6.03 5.18 11.60
CA LEU A 587 -6.78 4.93 12.82
C LEU A 587 -6.43 3.56 13.40
N PHE A 588 -6.08 3.55 14.68
CA PHE A 588 -5.86 2.35 15.47
C PHE A 588 -6.81 2.30 16.66
N ALA A 589 -7.11 1.09 17.15
CA ALA A 589 -7.66 0.89 18.47
C ALA A 589 -6.73 0.00 19.30
N TRP A 590 -6.44 0.43 20.52
CA TRP A 590 -5.81 -0.38 21.53
C TRP A 590 -6.88 -1.01 22.43
N MET A 591 -6.89 -2.35 22.47
CA MET A 591 -7.81 -3.12 23.28
C MET A 591 -7.25 -3.29 24.69
N LEU A 592 -7.88 -2.69 25.71
CA LEU A 592 -7.36 -2.67 27.09
C LEU A 592 -7.24 -4.08 27.70
N GLN A 593 -8.17 -4.97 27.39
CA GLN A 593 -8.20 -6.32 27.95
C GLN A 593 -7.18 -7.26 27.28
N SER A 594 -7.13 -7.27 25.94
CA SER A 594 -6.29 -8.19 25.18
C SER A 594 -4.88 -7.64 24.93
N ARG A 595 -4.65 -6.34 25.14
CA ARG A 595 -3.39 -5.61 24.89
C ARG A 595 -2.91 -5.75 23.45
N LYS A 596 -3.81 -5.49 22.50
CA LYS A 596 -3.57 -5.60 21.05
C LYS A 596 -4.00 -4.35 20.32
N PHE A 597 -3.27 -4.04 19.25
CA PHE A 597 -3.65 -3.02 18.28
C PHE A 597 -4.48 -3.63 17.16
N ILE A 598 -5.57 -2.96 16.81
CA ILE A 598 -6.37 -3.16 15.60
C ILE A 598 -6.16 -1.95 14.69
N LEU A 599 -5.91 -2.19 13.41
CA LEU A 599 -5.78 -1.15 12.38
C LEU A 599 -7.07 -1.11 11.57
N PHE A 600 -7.57 0.10 11.30
CA PHE A 600 -8.75 0.33 10.49
C PHE A 600 -8.38 1.02 9.19
N GLY A 601 -9.15 0.74 8.14
CA GLY A 601 -8.95 1.35 6.83
C GLY A 601 -10.26 1.77 6.17
N GLU A 602 -10.17 2.07 4.88
CA GLU A 602 -11.30 2.52 4.09
C GLU A 602 -12.45 1.51 4.06
N SER A 603 -12.16 0.21 4.04
CA SER A 603 -13.18 -0.83 4.04
C SER A 603 -13.97 -0.92 5.36
N ASP A 604 -13.44 -0.34 6.44
CA ASP A 604 -14.15 -0.17 7.72
C ASP A 604 -14.98 1.13 7.77
N GLY A 605 -14.89 1.95 6.72
CA GLY A 605 -15.50 3.27 6.64
C GLY A 605 -14.61 4.41 7.14
N VAL A 606 -13.30 4.18 7.27
CA VAL A 606 -12.32 5.18 7.73
C VAL A 606 -11.49 5.69 6.56
N ILE A 607 -11.59 6.98 6.23
CA ILE A 607 -10.69 7.59 5.25
C ILE A 607 -9.38 8.06 5.91
N PRO A 608 -8.26 8.13 5.18
CA PRO A 608 -7.03 8.73 5.68
C PRO A 608 -7.27 10.17 6.18
N ASN A 609 -6.90 10.43 7.43
CA ASN A 609 -7.15 11.70 8.09
C ASN A 609 -6.05 12.01 9.11
N GLU A 610 -5.54 13.24 9.09
CA GLU A 610 -4.68 13.76 10.15
C GLU A 610 -5.55 14.18 11.34
N TYR A 611 -5.73 13.26 12.28
CA TYR A 611 -6.57 13.49 13.44
C TYR A 611 -5.97 14.56 14.34
N LEU A 612 -6.77 15.58 14.66
CA LEU A 612 -6.29 16.67 15.48
C LEU A 612 -6.40 16.33 16.96
N ALA A 613 -5.52 16.95 17.74
CA ALA A 613 -5.33 16.70 19.17
C ALA A 613 -6.46 17.15 20.11
N LYS A 614 -7.48 17.86 19.61
CA LYS A 614 -8.55 18.44 20.43
C LYS A 614 -9.97 18.05 20.04
N PRO A 615 -10.39 18.03 18.76
CA PRO A 615 -11.77 17.78 18.36
C PRO A 615 -12.14 16.30 18.56
N ARG A 616 -12.41 15.90 19.79
CA ARG A 616 -12.78 14.55 20.15
C ARG A 616 -13.93 14.56 21.14
N LEU A 617 -14.82 13.59 21.01
CA LEU A 617 -16.02 13.51 21.83
C LEU A 617 -16.49 12.05 21.93
N VAL A 618 -16.78 11.58 23.15
CA VAL A 618 -17.64 10.41 23.35
C VAL A 618 -19.05 10.93 23.57
N SER A 619 -19.97 10.59 22.66
CA SER A 619 -21.38 11.00 22.74
C SER A 619 -22.06 10.36 23.96
N GLY A 620 -23.13 10.97 24.47
CA GLY A 620 -23.98 10.38 25.52
C GLY A 620 -24.57 9.01 25.16
N LYS A 621 -24.64 8.63 23.87
CA LYS A 621 -25.03 7.28 23.41
C LYS A 621 -23.82 6.33 23.30
N GLY A 622 -22.61 6.86 23.35
CA GLY A 622 -21.33 6.14 23.30
C GLY A 622 -20.72 5.99 21.91
N GLU A 623 -21.18 6.74 20.90
CA GLU A 623 -20.42 6.87 19.66
C GLU A 623 -19.16 7.71 19.93
N VAL A 624 -18.07 7.41 19.23
CA VAL A 624 -16.82 8.17 19.32
C VAL A 624 -16.67 9.04 18.09
N TYR A 625 -16.44 10.33 18.31
CA TYR A 625 -16.19 11.31 17.27
C TYR A 625 -14.74 11.78 17.34
N MET A 626 -14.06 11.78 16.19
CA MET A 626 -12.67 12.25 16.05
C MET A 626 -12.56 13.16 14.81
N GLY A 627 -12.33 14.45 15.05
CA GLY A 627 -12.08 15.43 14.02
C GLY A 627 -10.61 15.45 13.57
N GLY A 628 -10.39 15.78 12.31
CA GLY A 628 -9.06 15.94 11.75
C GLY A 628 -9.01 17.05 10.70
N ALA A 629 -7.91 17.11 9.97
CA ALA A 629 -7.74 18.02 8.85
C ALA A 629 -8.66 17.69 7.66
N ASN A 630 -9.11 16.43 7.56
CA ASN A 630 -9.89 15.91 6.44
C ASN A 630 -11.21 15.26 6.90
N GLY A 631 -11.94 15.93 7.79
CA GLY A 631 -13.30 15.58 8.18
C GLY A 631 -13.47 15.09 9.62
N LEU A 632 -14.69 14.68 9.93
CA LEU A 632 -15.13 14.18 11.24
C LEU A 632 -15.43 12.68 11.14
N LEU A 633 -14.61 11.84 11.76
CA LEU A 633 -14.90 10.41 11.91
C LEU A 633 -15.92 10.20 13.03
N CYS A 634 -16.95 9.40 12.75
CA CYS A 634 -17.90 8.85 13.71
C CYS A 634 -17.74 7.33 13.75
N ILE A 635 -17.61 6.78 14.95
CA ILE A 635 -17.46 5.35 15.22
C ILE A 635 -18.69 4.88 16.00
N ASP A 636 -19.45 3.95 15.41
CA ASP A 636 -20.68 3.41 16.01
C ASP A 636 -20.37 2.66 17.33
N ASN A 637 -21.26 2.83 18.30
CA ASN A 637 -21.19 2.25 19.62
C ASN A 637 -21.45 0.72 19.63
N ARG A 638 -21.98 0.15 18.53
CA ARG A 638 -22.25 -1.29 18.32
C ARG A 638 -21.08 -2.05 17.70
N PHE A 639 -19.91 -1.41 17.55
CA PHE A 639 -18.72 -2.08 17.03
C PHE A 639 -18.38 -3.32 17.86
N SER A 640 -18.58 -4.50 17.27
CA SER A 640 -18.21 -5.79 17.85
C SER A 640 -17.08 -6.42 17.04
N THR A 641 -16.01 -6.82 17.73
CA THR A 641 -14.97 -7.68 17.18
C THR A 641 -15.50 -9.10 17.12
N ALA A 642 -16.33 -9.41 16.12
CA ALA A 642 -16.74 -10.78 15.88
C ALA A 642 -15.50 -11.68 15.66
N PRO A 643 -15.47 -12.91 16.18
CA PRO A 643 -14.44 -13.87 15.82
C PRO A 643 -14.45 -14.05 14.29
N SER A 644 -13.34 -13.72 13.66
CA SER A 644 -13.12 -13.91 12.22
C SER A 644 -12.22 -15.12 12.04
N ASP A 645 -12.46 -15.88 10.97
CA ASP A 645 -11.53 -16.89 10.50
C ASP A 645 -10.14 -16.28 10.27
N PHE A 646 -9.09 -17.08 10.49
CA PHE A 646 -7.72 -16.65 10.24
C PHE A 646 -7.52 -16.46 8.74
N PRO A 647 -7.03 -15.29 8.28
CA PRO A 647 -6.70 -15.10 6.89
C PRO A 647 -5.61 -16.09 6.46
N GLU A 648 -5.73 -16.65 5.28
CA GLU A 648 -4.69 -17.51 4.69
C GLU A 648 -3.77 -16.66 3.83
N VAL A 649 -2.45 -16.72 4.09
CA VAL A 649 -1.44 -15.98 3.34
C VAL A 649 -0.84 -16.87 2.26
N GLU A 650 -0.86 -16.40 1.01
CA GLU A 650 -0.34 -17.11 -0.15
C GLU A 650 0.58 -16.22 -0.99
N LEU A 651 1.56 -16.84 -1.65
CA LEU A 651 2.42 -16.16 -2.61
C LEU A 651 1.63 -15.96 -3.92
N THR A 652 1.66 -14.74 -4.46
CA THR A 652 0.95 -14.39 -5.70
C THR A 652 1.89 -14.17 -6.86
N ASP A 653 2.95 -13.41 -6.63
CA ASP A 653 3.94 -13.09 -7.65
C ASP A 653 5.35 -13.13 -7.06
N VAL A 654 6.30 -13.49 -7.92
CA VAL A 654 7.73 -13.36 -7.67
C VAL A 654 8.38 -12.60 -8.82
N TYR A 655 9.11 -11.54 -8.50
CA TYR A 655 9.89 -10.78 -9.47
C TYR A 655 11.38 -10.89 -9.14
N ILE A 656 12.19 -11.10 -10.18
CA ILE A 656 13.64 -11.15 -10.10
C ILE A 656 14.19 -10.08 -11.01
N ASN A 657 14.90 -9.12 -10.41
CA ASN A 657 15.41 -7.94 -11.13
C ASN A 657 14.32 -7.18 -11.92
N GLY A 658 13.07 -7.23 -11.45
CA GLY A 658 11.91 -6.60 -12.08
C GLY A 658 11.13 -7.47 -13.05
N GLU A 659 11.63 -8.66 -13.42
CA GLU A 659 10.95 -9.57 -14.35
C GLU A 659 10.19 -10.68 -13.60
N PRO A 660 8.98 -11.07 -14.04
CA PRO A 660 8.19 -12.10 -13.40
C PRO A 660 8.86 -13.48 -13.54
N ALA A 661 8.91 -14.23 -12.43
CA ALA A 661 9.59 -15.52 -12.33
C ALA A 661 8.71 -16.64 -11.76
N ILE A 662 7.39 -16.44 -11.70
CA ILE A 662 6.44 -17.43 -11.16
C ILE A 662 6.54 -18.79 -11.87
N ASN A 663 6.81 -18.79 -13.19
CA ASN A 663 6.95 -20.02 -13.99
C ASN A 663 8.23 -20.82 -13.67
N GLN A 664 9.18 -20.25 -12.92
CA GLN A 664 10.43 -20.93 -12.53
C GLN A 664 10.29 -21.68 -11.20
N ILE A 665 9.15 -21.52 -10.52
CA ILE A 665 8.86 -22.15 -9.24
C ILE A 665 8.42 -23.58 -9.46
N THR A 666 8.99 -24.51 -8.70
CA THR A 666 8.64 -25.95 -8.79
C THR A 666 8.38 -26.57 -7.43
N GLY A 667 7.41 -27.49 -7.36
CA GLY A 667 7.10 -28.31 -6.19
C GLY A 667 6.18 -27.66 -5.13
N GLN A 668 5.89 -28.42 -4.07
CA GLN A 668 5.23 -27.96 -2.85
C GLN A 668 6.11 -28.32 -1.63
N PRO A 669 6.59 -27.35 -0.81
CA PRO A 669 6.46 -25.91 -1.01
C PRO A 669 7.20 -25.43 -2.26
N GLU A 670 6.79 -24.28 -2.75
CA GLU A 670 7.37 -23.57 -3.89
C GLU A 670 8.89 -23.39 -3.72
N LYS A 671 9.68 -23.94 -4.65
CA LYS A 671 11.15 -23.83 -4.66
C LYS A 671 11.63 -22.96 -5.80
N LEU A 672 12.53 -22.03 -5.49
CA LEU A 672 13.21 -21.18 -6.45
C LEU A 672 14.72 -21.24 -6.23
N THR A 673 15.47 -21.49 -7.29
CA THR A 673 16.95 -21.57 -7.25
C THR A 673 17.53 -20.48 -8.13
N LEU A 674 18.34 -19.59 -7.54
CA LEU A 674 18.89 -18.42 -8.22
C LEU A 674 20.42 -18.38 -8.17
N PRO A 675 21.08 -17.81 -9.20
CA PRO A 675 22.51 -17.50 -9.14
C PRO A 675 22.77 -16.31 -8.19
N GLN A 676 23.99 -16.24 -7.64
CA GLN A 676 24.41 -15.13 -6.75
C GLN A 676 24.32 -13.74 -7.39
N ASP A 677 24.30 -13.65 -8.73
CA ASP A 677 24.18 -12.37 -9.45
C ASP A 677 22.77 -11.77 -9.43
N SER A 678 21.78 -12.47 -8.86
CA SER A 678 20.44 -11.93 -8.63
C SER A 678 20.50 -10.83 -7.56
N ARG A 679 20.17 -9.59 -7.94
CA ARG A 679 20.28 -8.44 -7.04
C ARG A 679 18.99 -8.30 -6.25
N THR A 680 17.88 -8.07 -6.91
CA THR A 680 16.61 -7.78 -6.23
C THR A 680 15.60 -8.89 -6.45
N ILE A 681 15.14 -9.47 -5.34
CA ILE A 681 14.05 -10.45 -5.29
C ILE A 681 12.87 -9.75 -4.63
N THR A 682 11.73 -9.73 -5.31
CA THR A 682 10.51 -9.11 -4.81
C THR A 682 9.45 -10.18 -4.72
N LEU A 683 8.95 -10.39 -3.51
CA LEU A 683 7.92 -11.37 -3.22
C LEU A 683 6.64 -10.64 -2.90
N ARG A 684 5.55 -11.07 -3.50
CA ARG A 684 4.24 -10.49 -3.25
C ARG A 684 3.31 -11.55 -2.71
N ILE A 685 2.63 -11.21 -1.63
CA ILE A 685 1.65 -12.08 -1.00
C ILE A 685 0.24 -11.50 -1.10
N MET A 686 -0.74 -12.37 -1.00
CA MET A 686 -2.13 -12.01 -0.75
C MET A 686 -2.56 -12.68 0.55
N SER A 687 -3.49 -12.05 1.25
CA SER A 687 -4.20 -12.67 2.36
C SER A 687 -5.69 -12.80 2.06
N HIS A 688 -6.16 -14.05 2.11
CA HIS A 688 -7.53 -14.43 1.79
C HIS A 688 -8.42 -14.30 3.00
N GLU A 689 -9.48 -13.49 2.87
CA GLU A 689 -10.52 -13.33 3.87
C GLU A 689 -11.76 -12.68 3.23
N GLN A 690 -12.86 -12.59 3.99
CA GLN A 690 -14.11 -11.97 3.54
C GLN A 690 -13.94 -10.53 3.03
N ASP A 691 -13.00 -9.76 3.59
CA ASP A 691 -12.70 -8.40 3.14
C ASP A 691 -11.36 -8.31 2.41
N ILE A 692 -11.42 -8.35 1.08
CA ILE A 692 -10.25 -8.21 0.22
C ILE A 692 -9.59 -6.82 0.36
N PHE A 693 -10.33 -5.79 0.77
CA PHE A 693 -9.83 -4.42 0.91
C PHE A 693 -9.39 -4.07 2.34
N ARG A 694 -9.51 -5.01 3.29
CA ARG A 694 -9.12 -4.74 4.67
C ARG A 694 -7.66 -4.38 4.73
N LYS A 695 -7.36 -3.25 5.37
CA LYS A 695 -5.98 -2.87 5.63
C LYS A 695 -5.35 -3.81 6.66
N LYS A 696 -4.20 -4.37 6.33
CA LYS A 696 -3.53 -5.40 7.11
C LYS A 696 -2.12 -4.99 7.43
N ARG A 697 -1.57 -5.63 8.45
CA ARG A 697 -0.14 -5.64 8.73
C ARG A 697 0.41 -7.00 8.35
N TYR A 698 1.61 -7.02 7.82
CA TYR A 698 2.32 -8.21 7.40
C TYR A 698 3.59 -8.38 8.23
N ARG A 699 3.93 -9.63 8.47
CA ARG A 699 5.18 -10.04 9.11
C ARG A 699 5.88 -11.03 8.21
N TYR A 700 7.14 -10.78 7.93
CA TYR A 700 7.99 -11.66 7.13
C TYR A 700 9.15 -12.15 7.98
N GLN A 701 9.47 -13.44 7.85
CA GLN A 701 10.63 -14.03 8.51
C GLN A 701 11.48 -14.76 7.47
N ILE A 702 12.78 -14.53 7.49
CA ILE A 702 13.74 -15.14 6.56
C ILE A 702 14.67 -16.04 7.38
N GLU A 703 14.23 -17.30 7.56
CA GLU A 703 15.06 -18.31 8.23
C GLU A 703 16.34 -18.55 7.42
N GLY A 704 17.48 -18.52 8.11
CA GLY A 704 18.81 -18.60 7.51
C GLY A 704 19.50 -17.23 7.32
N LEU A 705 18.81 -16.11 7.57
CA LEU A 705 19.40 -14.76 7.60
C LEU A 705 19.26 -14.10 8.98
N ASN A 706 18.02 -13.87 9.44
CA ASN A 706 17.69 -13.30 10.75
C ASN A 706 16.36 -13.90 11.22
N ASP A 707 16.27 -14.22 12.51
CA ASP A 707 15.08 -14.81 13.11
C ASP A 707 14.06 -13.75 13.58
N GLU A 708 14.45 -12.48 13.66
CA GLU A 708 13.49 -11.41 13.97
C GLU A 708 12.56 -11.11 12.79
N PRO A 709 11.24 -11.04 13.02
CA PRO A 709 10.28 -10.78 11.97
C PRO A 709 10.32 -9.31 11.53
N ILE A 710 10.24 -9.09 10.22
CA ILE A 710 10.12 -7.78 9.58
C ILE A 710 8.63 -7.45 9.50
N GLU A 711 8.20 -6.37 10.16
CA GLU A 711 6.83 -5.86 10.04
C GLU A 711 6.71 -4.86 8.89
N SER A 712 5.60 -4.92 8.17
CA SER A 712 5.28 -3.97 7.08
C SER A 712 3.77 -3.77 6.96
N TYR A 713 3.37 -2.62 6.43
CA TYR A 713 2.00 -2.40 5.93
C TYR A 713 1.83 -2.94 4.51
N ASP A 714 2.93 -3.14 3.78
CA ASP A 714 2.91 -3.58 2.39
C ASP A 714 2.88 -5.12 2.29
N PRO A 715 2.06 -5.67 1.39
CA PRO A 715 2.06 -7.10 1.06
C PRO A 715 3.25 -7.51 0.17
N GLU A 716 4.25 -6.63 0.01
CA GLU A 716 5.43 -6.82 -0.84
C GLU A 716 6.69 -6.85 0.03
N LEU A 717 7.47 -7.93 -0.08
CA LEU A 717 8.77 -8.08 0.55
C LEU A 717 9.87 -7.91 -0.50
N ILE A 718 10.66 -6.84 -0.37
CA ILE A 718 11.78 -6.53 -1.27
C ILE A 718 13.09 -6.94 -0.60
N ILE A 719 13.75 -7.95 -1.15
CA ILE A 719 15.04 -8.47 -0.72
C ILE A 719 16.12 -8.00 -1.71
N ARG A 720 17.02 -7.12 -1.25
CA ARG A 720 18.02 -6.45 -2.10
C ARG A 720 19.30 -7.24 -2.38
N SER A 721 19.59 -8.26 -1.58
CA SER A 721 20.69 -9.20 -1.77
C SER A 721 20.63 -10.29 -0.71
N LEU A 722 20.95 -11.52 -1.07
CA LEU A 722 21.15 -12.62 -0.14
C LEU A 722 22.51 -13.29 -0.39
N PRO A 723 23.27 -13.65 0.65
CA PRO A 723 24.43 -14.52 0.51
C PRO A 723 24.08 -15.87 -0.11
N ALA A 724 25.10 -16.61 -0.58
CA ALA A 724 24.91 -17.99 -1.02
C ALA A 724 24.45 -18.86 0.16
N GLY A 725 23.35 -19.58 -0.01
CA GLY A 725 22.70 -20.27 1.10
C GLY A 725 21.31 -20.79 0.73
N LYS A 726 20.69 -21.48 1.69
CA LYS A 726 19.30 -21.92 1.62
C LYS A 726 18.50 -21.11 2.63
N TYR A 727 17.41 -20.52 2.18
CA TYR A 727 16.54 -19.67 2.96
C TYR A 727 15.11 -20.20 2.90
N ARG A 728 14.39 -20.07 4.01
CA ARG A 728 12.95 -20.31 4.05
C ARG A 728 12.25 -19.02 4.43
N ILE A 729 11.40 -18.55 3.54
CA ILE A 729 10.68 -17.29 3.72
C ILE A 729 9.29 -17.63 4.21
N LEU A 730 8.95 -17.10 5.38
CA LEU A 730 7.64 -17.24 5.98
C LEU A 730 6.93 -15.89 6.03
N ALA A 731 5.62 -15.94 5.90
CA ALA A 731 4.77 -14.76 6.06
C ALA A 731 3.62 -15.03 7.03
N ALA A 732 3.19 -13.97 7.70
CA ALA A 732 2.01 -13.90 8.54
C ALA A 732 1.33 -12.54 8.33
N CYS A 733 0.05 -12.44 8.68
CA CYS A 733 -0.66 -11.17 8.63
C CYS A 733 -1.52 -10.97 9.89
N SER A 734 -1.91 -9.72 10.14
CA SER A 734 -2.76 -9.38 11.27
C SER A 734 -4.22 -9.76 11.02
N THR A 735 -4.89 -10.38 11.98
CA THR A 735 -6.34 -10.69 11.95
C THR A 735 -7.19 -9.45 12.27
N LYS A 736 -8.50 -9.55 12.05
CA LYS A 736 -9.47 -8.49 12.40
C LYS A 736 -9.49 -8.14 13.90
N ASN A 737 -9.14 -9.09 14.76
CA ASN A 737 -9.11 -8.91 16.22
C ASN A 737 -7.75 -8.40 16.74
N GLY A 738 -6.82 -8.09 15.84
CA GLY A 738 -5.49 -7.59 16.17
C GLY A 738 -4.46 -8.68 16.51
N ASP A 739 -4.84 -9.96 16.37
CA ASP A 739 -3.92 -11.10 16.48
C ASP A 739 -3.05 -11.28 15.24
N TRP A 740 -2.06 -12.15 15.32
CA TRP A 740 -1.26 -12.57 14.17
C TRP A 740 -1.65 -13.98 13.75
N THR A 741 -1.72 -14.22 12.44
CA THR A 741 -1.80 -15.58 11.92
C THR A 741 -0.49 -16.34 12.23
N PRO A 742 -0.53 -17.67 12.34
CA PRO A 742 0.68 -18.48 12.35
C PRO A 742 1.54 -18.21 11.10
N PHE A 743 2.86 -18.27 11.25
CA PHE A 743 3.78 -18.17 10.10
C PHE A 743 3.55 -19.32 9.12
N ARG A 744 3.31 -18.97 7.86
CA ARG A 744 3.20 -19.90 6.74
C ARG A 744 4.45 -19.83 5.86
N PRO A 745 5.09 -20.95 5.51
CA PRO A 745 6.19 -20.95 4.56
C PRO A 745 5.66 -20.65 3.15
N ILE A 746 6.08 -19.52 2.58
CA ILE A 746 5.61 -19.07 1.25
C ILE A 746 6.61 -19.40 0.14
N LEU A 747 7.92 -19.44 0.43
CA LEU A 747 8.94 -19.73 -0.59
C LEU A 747 10.18 -20.37 0.04
N SER A 748 10.70 -21.42 -0.60
CA SER A 748 12.03 -21.97 -0.32
C SER A 748 13.03 -21.48 -1.37
N LEU A 749 13.98 -20.65 -0.95
CA LEU A 749 14.91 -19.96 -1.84
C LEU A 749 16.32 -20.53 -1.67
N THR A 750 16.96 -20.94 -2.77
CA THR A 750 18.36 -21.38 -2.77
C THR A 750 19.21 -20.45 -3.64
N ILE A 751 20.17 -19.75 -3.03
CA ILE A 751 21.14 -18.91 -3.73
C ILE A 751 22.42 -19.72 -3.95
N LEU A 752 22.76 -19.98 -5.21
CA LEU A 752 23.94 -20.74 -5.58
C LEU A 752 25.22 -19.91 -5.37
N PRO A 753 26.31 -20.51 -4.87
CA PRO A 753 27.60 -19.83 -4.80
C PRO A 753 28.15 -19.49 -6.19
N PRO A 754 29.10 -18.55 -6.30
CA PRO A 754 29.69 -18.18 -7.57
C PRO A 754 30.40 -19.37 -8.18
N TRP A 755 30.49 -19.43 -9.51
CA TRP A 755 31.13 -20.53 -10.23
C TRP A 755 32.58 -20.81 -9.77
N TYR A 756 33.33 -19.78 -9.33
CA TYR A 756 34.70 -19.92 -8.83
C TYR A 756 34.81 -20.51 -7.41
N ARG A 757 33.69 -20.71 -6.70
CA ARG A 757 33.64 -21.46 -5.43
C ARG A 757 33.10 -22.89 -5.62
N SER A 758 32.86 -23.32 -6.86
CA SER A 758 32.43 -24.68 -7.15
C SER A 758 33.56 -25.70 -6.96
N GLY A 759 33.21 -26.93 -6.60
CA GLY A 759 34.18 -28.00 -6.38
C GLY A 759 35.05 -28.31 -7.60
N TRP A 760 34.48 -28.27 -8.80
CA TRP A 760 35.23 -28.49 -10.04
C TRP A 760 36.29 -27.40 -10.26
N PHE A 761 35.97 -26.14 -10.00
CA PHE A 761 36.91 -25.04 -10.18
C PHE A 761 38.06 -25.12 -9.15
N ILE A 762 37.74 -25.46 -7.90
CA ILE A 762 38.75 -25.69 -6.86
C ILE A 762 39.68 -26.85 -7.28
N ILE A 763 39.14 -27.95 -7.82
CA ILE A 763 39.94 -29.06 -8.34
C ILE A 763 40.83 -28.60 -9.50
N CYS A 764 40.32 -27.81 -10.44
CA CYS A 764 41.12 -27.24 -11.53
C CYS A 764 42.27 -26.36 -11.00
N VAL A 765 42.01 -25.51 -10.01
CA VAL A 765 43.05 -24.69 -9.36
C VAL A 765 44.07 -25.57 -8.63
N LEU A 766 43.65 -26.62 -7.94
CA LEU A 766 44.54 -27.57 -7.27
C LEU A 766 45.39 -28.37 -8.27
N LEU A 767 44.84 -28.72 -9.43
CA LEU A 767 45.58 -29.38 -10.52
C LEU A 767 46.60 -28.43 -11.17
N ILE A 768 46.25 -27.16 -11.36
CA ILE A 768 47.19 -26.14 -11.85
C ILE A 768 48.31 -25.94 -10.82
N ALA A 769 47.96 -25.81 -9.54
CA ALA A 769 48.93 -25.64 -8.46
C ALA A 769 49.85 -26.86 -8.31
N SER A 770 49.31 -28.08 -8.38
CA SER A 770 50.11 -29.30 -8.35
C SER A 770 51.00 -29.45 -9.59
N GLY A 771 50.51 -29.03 -10.76
CA GLY A 771 51.30 -28.92 -11.98
C GLY A 771 52.46 -27.94 -11.86
N VAL A 772 52.23 -26.76 -11.25
CA VAL A 772 53.27 -25.76 -10.97
C VAL A 772 54.28 -26.30 -9.95
N ILE A 773 53.82 -26.94 -8.86
CA ILE A 773 54.70 -27.56 -7.87
C ILE A 773 55.54 -28.67 -8.51
N ALA A 774 54.94 -29.53 -9.34
CA ALA A 774 55.65 -30.55 -10.07
C ALA A 774 56.68 -29.95 -11.03
N ALA A 775 56.35 -28.87 -11.74
CA ALA A 775 57.30 -28.15 -12.59
C ALA A 775 58.46 -27.54 -11.79
N VAL A 776 58.20 -26.99 -10.60
CA VAL A 776 59.23 -26.48 -9.67
C VAL A 776 60.10 -27.63 -9.14
N ILE A 777 59.53 -28.76 -8.75
CA ILE A 777 60.28 -29.94 -8.30
C ILE A 777 61.14 -30.49 -9.45
N LEU A 778 60.58 -30.62 -10.65
CA LEU A 778 61.32 -31.08 -11.83
C LEU A 778 62.46 -30.13 -12.20
N THR A 779 62.27 -28.81 -12.07
CA THR A 779 63.36 -27.84 -12.28
C THR A 779 64.41 -27.90 -11.19
N ILE A 780 64.04 -28.13 -9.91
CA ILE A 780 65.00 -28.37 -8.81
C ILE A 780 65.77 -29.67 -9.01
N LEU A 781 65.11 -30.76 -9.40
CA LEU A 781 65.76 -32.05 -9.67
C LEU A 781 66.71 -31.96 -10.87
N ARG A 782 66.31 -31.27 -11.94
CA ARG A 782 67.20 -30.96 -13.08
C ARG A 782 68.40 -30.13 -12.63
N ARG A 783 68.20 -29.13 -11.76
CA ARG A 783 69.31 -28.35 -11.17
C ARG A 783 70.24 -29.21 -10.31
N ARG A 784 69.71 -30.14 -9.51
CA ARG A 784 70.50 -31.08 -8.69
C ARG A 784 71.29 -32.07 -9.53
N GLN A 785 70.70 -32.64 -10.58
CA GLN A 785 71.42 -33.50 -11.53
C GLN A 785 72.55 -32.75 -12.22
N ASN A 786 72.32 -31.49 -12.59
CA ASN A 786 73.37 -30.64 -13.15
C ASN A 786 74.47 -30.34 -12.11
N ARG A 787 74.12 -30.15 -10.83
CA ARG A 787 75.09 -29.94 -9.75
C ARG A 787 75.97 -31.17 -9.50
N LEU A 788 75.39 -32.37 -9.46
CA LEU A 788 76.13 -33.64 -9.34
C LEU A 788 77.08 -33.88 -10.52
N LYS A 789 76.67 -33.49 -11.74
CA LYS A 789 77.56 -33.53 -12.92
C LYS A 789 78.76 -32.59 -12.77
N TRP A 790 78.58 -31.44 -12.12
CA TRP A 790 79.69 -30.52 -11.83
C TRP A 790 80.63 -31.08 -10.75
N GLU A 791 80.09 -31.67 -9.68
CA GLU A 791 80.90 -32.30 -8.63
C GLU A 791 81.73 -33.49 -9.15
N LEU A 792 81.19 -34.30 -10.07
CA LEU A 792 81.94 -35.37 -10.73
C LEU A 792 83.09 -34.83 -11.60
N LYS A 793 82.85 -33.75 -12.35
CA LYS A 793 83.91 -33.08 -13.12
C LYS A 793 84.99 -32.49 -12.21
N GLU A 794 84.60 -31.98 -11.05
CA GLU A 794 85.53 -31.39 -10.09
C GLU A 794 86.42 -32.47 -9.44
N ARG A 795 85.87 -33.67 -9.17
CA ARG A 795 86.65 -34.84 -8.74
C ARG A 795 87.57 -35.38 -9.84
N GLU A 796 87.11 -35.43 -11.09
CA GLU A 796 87.97 -35.80 -12.22
C GLU A 796 89.15 -34.82 -12.36
N LEU A 797 88.92 -33.51 -12.14
CA LEU A 797 89.97 -32.50 -12.13
C LEU A 797 90.96 -32.71 -10.97
N GLN A 798 90.48 -33.03 -9.77
CA GLN A 798 91.34 -33.31 -8.61
C GLN A 798 92.19 -34.57 -8.82
N GLU A 799 91.61 -35.63 -9.39
CA GLU A 799 92.35 -36.86 -9.74
C GLU A 799 93.40 -36.58 -10.82
N TYR A 800 93.12 -35.66 -11.75
CA TYR A 800 94.06 -35.19 -12.76
C TYR A 800 95.19 -34.34 -12.14
N GLU A 801 94.88 -33.44 -11.21
CA GLU A 801 95.84 -32.63 -10.48
C GLU A 801 96.75 -33.46 -9.57
N GLU A 802 96.23 -34.48 -8.89
CA GLU A 802 97.05 -35.41 -8.09
C GLU A 802 97.97 -36.26 -8.98
N LYS A 803 97.51 -36.70 -10.16
CA LYS A 803 98.36 -37.39 -11.14
C LYS A 803 99.48 -36.49 -11.64
N ILE A 804 99.20 -35.21 -11.90
CA ILE A 804 100.23 -34.22 -12.27
C ILE A 804 101.17 -33.94 -11.09
N ARG A 805 100.66 -33.78 -9.87
CA ARG A 805 101.47 -33.52 -8.65
C ARG A 805 102.36 -34.71 -8.27
N PHE A 806 101.89 -35.94 -8.50
CA PHE A 806 102.68 -37.16 -8.41
C PHE A 806 103.78 -37.20 -9.47
N LEU A 807 103.46 -36.89 -10.73
CA LEU A 807 104.45 -36.85 -11.82
C LEU A 807 105.50 -35.75 -11.62
N VAL A 808 105.12 -34.58 -11.10
CA VAL A 808 106.05 -33.48 -10.78
C VAL A 808 106.96 -33.84 -9.61
N ASN A 809 106.46 -34.52 -8.57
CA ASN A 809 107.30 -34.99 -7.46
C ASN A 809 108.28 -36.11 -7.88
N VAL A 810 107.87 -37.01 -8.79
CA VAL A 810 108.78 -38.02 -9.36
C VAL A 810 109.80 -37.39 -10.32
N SER A 811 109.41 -36.32 -11.02
CA SER A 811 110.28 -35.64 -11.97
C SER A 811 111.31 -34.71 -11.29
N ASN A 812 111.05 -34.22 -10.08
CA ASN A 812 111.98 -33.33 -9.37
C ASN A 812 113.23 -34.03 -8.79
N GLU A 813 113.33 -35.36 -8.89
CA GLU A 813 114.49 -36.14 -8.42
C GLU A 813 115.41 -36.64 -9.55
N LEU A 814 114.99 -36.50 -10.82
CA LEU A 814 115.71 -37.05 -11.96
C LEU A 814 115.88 -35.99 -13.05
N LEU A 815 117.07 -35.38 -13.04
CA LEU A 815 117.74 -34.62 -14.10
C LEU A 815 117.46 -33.11 -14.19
N PRO A 816 118.51 -32.27 -13.99
CA PRO A 816 118.45 -30.82 -14.10
C PRO A 816 118.66 -30.34 -15.56
N SER A 817 118.21 -29.11 -15.80
CA SER A 817 118.27 -28.32 -17.06
C SER A 817 117.22 -28.76 -18.09
N PHE A 818 116.27 -27.94 -18.51
CA PHE A 818 116.40 -26.58 -19.03
C PHE A 818 115.08 -25.80 -18.88
N THR A 819 115.22 -24.52 -18.49
CA THR A 819 114.33 -23.40 -18.77
C THR A 819 114.03 -23.35 -20.29
N GLU A 820 112.90 -22.87 -20.78
CA GLU A 820 112.40 -21.51 -20.55
C GLU A 820 111.08 -21.29 -21.32
N THR A 821 110.30 -20.31 -20.86
CA THR A 821 109.24 -19.54 -21.56
C THR A 821 107.79 -20.02 -21.47
N GLY A 822 106.93 -19.12 -20.96
CA GLY A 822 105.51 -19.13 -21.33
C GLY A 822 104.49 -18.39 -20.47
N GLU A 823 104.84 -17.52 -19.52
CA GLU A 823 103.86 -16.69 -18.80
C GLU A 823 103.25 -15.60 -19.70
N ARG A 824 101.91 -15.62 -19.87
CA ARG A 824 101.05 -14.45 -20.18
C ARG A 824 99.56 -14.84 -20.12
N GLU A 825 98.96 -14.78 -18.93
CA GLU A 825 97.49 -14.86 -18.72
C GLU A 825 97.11 -13.93 -17.54
N LEU A 826 97.16 -12.62 -17.80
CA LEU A 826 96.63 -11.58 -16.91
C LEU A 826 96.03 -10.47 -17.78
N GLN A 827 94.82 -10.04 -17.42
CA GLN A 827 94.01 -8.96 -18.01
C GLN A 827 93.23 -9.33 -19.28
N ILE A 828 91.90 -9.46 -19.16
CA ILE A 828 90.93 -8.97 -20.19
C ILE A 828 89.47 -8.97 -19.69
N VAL A 829 89.03 -9.79 -18.73
CA VAL A 829 87.57 -9.92 -18.46
C VAL A 829 87.07 -9.10 -17.25
N GLU A 830 87.86 -8.11 -16.82
CA GLU A 830 87.38 -6.96 -16.04
C GLU A 830 86.31 -6.14 -16.82
N LEU A 831 86.16 -6.43 -18.12
CA LEU A 831 85.18 -5.82 -19.04
C LEU A 831 83.72 -6.25 -18.83
N ILE A 832 83.42 -7.36 -18.12
CA ILE A 832 82.03 -7.85 -17.95
C ILE A 832 81.35 -7.24 -16.71
N ARG A 833 82.13 -6.64 -15.79
CA ARG A 833 81.62 -6.10 -14.52
C ARG A 833 80.88 -4.75 -14.66
N ASN A 834 80.96 -4.09 -15.81
CA ASN A 834 80.47 -2.71 -16.00
C ASN A 834 79.14 -2.56 -16.79
N ARG A 835 78.33 -3.62 -16.96
CA ARG A 835 77.08 -3.54 -17.76
C ARG A 835 75.76 -3.86 -17.08
N LEU A 836 75.71 -3.98 -15.75
CA LEU A 836 74.47 -4.29 -15.02
C LEU A 836 74.13 -3.30 -13.90
N ARG A 837 74.51 -2.03 -14.07
CA ARG A 837 74.09 -0.94 -13.18
C ARG A 837 73.94 0.34 -13.98
N ASN A 838 72.74 0.94 -13.91
CA ASN A 838 72.24 2.13 -14.63
C ASN A 838 71.61 1.77 -15.99
N GLY A 839 70.34 2.06 -16.27
CA GLY A 839 69.46 3.07 -15.71
C GLY A 839 68.97 3.93 -16.86
N GLU A 840 67.84 3.57 -17.47
CA GLU A 840 67.19 4.40 -18.49
C GLU A 840 66.20 5.35 -17.83
N LYS A 841 66.39 6.64 -18.09
CA LYS A 841 65.45 7.72 -17.81
C LYS A 841 65.28 8.52 -19.10
N SER A 842 64.01 8.82 -19.39
CA SER A 842 63.52 10.12 -19.87
C SER A 842 63.60 10.45 -21.37
N LYS A 843 62.47 10.92 -21.91
CA LYS A 843 62.18 12.26 -22.52
C LYS A 843 60.98 12.11 -23.47
N THR A 844 60.02 13.03 -23.67
CA THR A 844 59.93 14.48 -23.39
C THR A 844 58.49 14.95 -23.69
N ASP A 845 57.99 15.91 -22.89
CA ASP A 845 56.99 16.91 -23.31
C ASP A 845 57.62 17.93 -24.28
N THR A 846 56.86 18.45 -25.24
CA THR A 846 56.58 19.90 -25.50
C THR A 846 55.92 20.11 -26.88
N ASP A 847 54.73 20.73 -26.96
CA ASP A 847 54.62 22.16 -27.35
C ASP A 847 53.16 22.69 -27.44
N ILE A 848 53.09 24.02 -27.40
CA ILE A 848 52.02 24.95 -27.01
C ILE A 848 51.08 25.33 -28.18
N LYS A 849 49.76 25.53 -27.95
CA LYS A 849 48.99 26.81 -28.16
C LYS A 849 47.49 26.70 -28.51
N ASN A 850 46.77 27.63 -27.86
CA ASN A 850 45.56 28.39 -28.26
C ASN A 850 44.15 27.80 -28.02
N ILE A 851 43.49 28.41 -27.04
CA ILE A 851 42.04 28.48 -26.83
C ILE A 851 41.56 29.87 -27.28
N PRO A 852 40.39 30.04 -27.94
CA PRO A 852 39.71 31.32 -28.06
C PRO A 852 38.86 31.65 -26.81
N LYS A 853 38.90 32.93 -26.40
CA LYS A 853 37.89 33.68 -25.60
C LYS A 853 36.47 33.53 -26.19
N GLU A 854 35.33 33.75 -25.55
CA GLU A 854 34.82 34.58 -24.43
C GLU A 854 33.44 33.95 -24.03
N GLU A 855 32.85 34.07 -22.84
CA GLU A 855 32.19 35.26 -22.26
C GLU A 855 31.82 34.98 -20.79
N LYS A 856 31.92 36.00 -19.93
CA LYS A 856 31.69 35.96 -18.48
C LYS A 856 30.24 36.27 -18.12
N SER A 857 29.68 35.59 -17.11
CA SER A 857 28.74 36.20 -16.16
C SER A 857 29.41 36.26 -14.78
N GLU A 858 29.25 37.39 -14.08
CA GLU A 858 29.96 37.72 -12.85
C GLU A 858 29.49 36.85 -11.67
N LEU A 859 30.30 35.88 -11.25
CA LEU A 859 30.16 35.20 -9.96
C LEU A 859 30.90 36.00 -8.86
N SER A 860 30.33 36.00 -7.65
CA SER A 860 30.91 36.65 -6.46
C SER A 860 32.23 35.97 -6.03
N GLN A 861 33.19 36.71 -5.44
CA GLN A 861 34.49 36.15 -4.97
C GLN A 861 34.39 34.88 -4.09
N PRO A 862 33.38 34.73 -3.20
CA PRO A 862 33.16 33.49 -2.44
C PRO A 862 32.74 32.31 -3.32
N ASP A 863 32.00 32.57 -4.40
CA ASP A 863 31.46 31.54 -5.30
C ASP A 863 32.55 30.98 -6.22
N GLU A 864 33.46 31.84 -6.70
CA GLU A 864 34.67 31.37 -7.39
C GLU A 864 35.55 30.50 -6.49
N THR A 865 35.71 30.89 -5.22
CA THR A 865 36.52 30.13 -4.25
C THR A 865 35.88 28.77 -3.95
N PHE A 866 34.55 28.75 -3.81
CA PHE A 866 33.77 27.54 -3.63
C PHE A 866 33.91 26.59 -4.84
N LEU A 867 33.70 27.08 -6.06
CA LEU A 867 33.81 26.26 -7.27
C LEU A 867 35.23 25.75 -7.49
N ARG A 868 36.27 26.56 -7.22
CA ARG A 868 37.66 26.10 -7.29
C ARG A 868 37.93 24.97 -6.31
N LYS A 869 37.47 25.09 -5.06
CA LYS A 869 37.63 24.04 -4.05
C LYS A 869 36.88 22.77 -4.46
N LEU A 870 35.63 22.90 -4.90
CA LEU A 870 34.80 21.79 -5.34
C LEU A 870 35.38 21.07 -6.56
N ASN A 871 35.77 21.81 -7.61
CA ASN A 871 36.36 21.25 -8.82
C ASN A 871 37.68 20.54 -8.52
N ARG A 872 38.51 21.11 -7.64
CA ARG A 872 39.74 20.47 -7.19
C ARG A 872 39.46 19.16 -6.47
N LEU A 873 38.49 19.15 -5.55
CA LEU A 873 38.14 17.96 -4.78
C LEU A 873 37.60 16.83 -5.68
N ILE A 874 36.76 17.16 -6.67
CA ILE A 874 36.26 16.22 -7.67
C ILE A 874 37.41 15.69 -8.54
N THR A 875 38.31 16.56 -8.99
CA THR A 875 39.42 16.18 -9.88
C THR A 875 40.44 15.30 -9.16
N ASP A 876 40.76 15.61 -7.90
CA ASP A 876 41.74 14.89 -7.09
C ASP A 876 41.26 13.49 -6.69
N HIS A 877 39.94 13.22 -6.72
CA HIS A 877 39.32 11.94 -6.34
C HIS A 877 38.53 11.29 -7.48
N LEU A 878 38.79 11.68 -8.72
CA LEU A 878 37.98 11.26 -9.87
C LEU A 878 38.06 9.75 -10.13
N ASP A 879 39.17 9.12 -9.74
CA ASP A 879 39.43 7.69 -9.82
C ASP A 879 38.76 6.88 -8.68
N SER A 880 38.27 7.56 -7.64
CA SER A 880 37.59 6.91 -6.52
C SER A 880 36.12 6.61 -6.84
N PRO A 881 35.65 5.36 -6.62
CA PRO A 881 34.23 5.03 -6.70
C PRO A 881 33.40 5.62 -5.54
N GLU A 882 34.06 6.06 -4.46
CA GLU A 882 33.44 6.69 -3.29
C GLU A 882 33.13 8.19 -3.51
N LEU A 883 33.60 8.78 -4.63
CA LEU A 883 33.26 10.14 -5.02
C LEU A 883 31.78 10.22 -5.41
N ASP A 884 30.94 10.56 -4.44
CA ASP A 884 29.51 10.80 -4.56
C ASP A 884 29.09 12.12 -3.87
N VAL A 885 27.79 12.46 -3.89
CA VAL A 885 27.28 13.67 -3.23
C VAL A 885 27.56 13.67 -1.72
N THR A 886 27.56 12.49 -1.09
CA THR A 886 27.81 12.34 0.36
C THR A 886 29.25 12.71 0.69
N PHE A 887 30.20 12.20 -0.08
CA PHE A 887 31.62 12.54 0.02
C PHE A 887 31.83 14.05 -0.14
N LEU A 888 31.24 14.65 -1.17
CA LEU A 888 31.32 16.10 -1.37
C LEU A 888 30.72 16.90 -0.22
N CYS A 889 29.63 16.45 0.39
CA CYS A 889 29.01 17.11 1.54
C CYS A 889 29.94 17.09 2.76
N THR A 890 30.54 15.93 3.05
CA THR A 890 31.46 15.75 4.18
C THR A 890 32.70 16.63 4.02
N GLU A 891 33.36 16.59 2.86
CA GLU A 891 34.61 17.32 2.62
C GLU A 891 34.41 18.84 2.46
N MET A 892 33.25 19.25 1.95
CA MET A 892 32.90 20.67 1.84
C MET A 892 32.31 21.23 3.14
N GLY A 893 31.96 20.38 4.11
CA GLY A 893 31.30 20.78 5.36
C GLY A 893 29.90 21.37 5.15
N LEU A 894 29.15 20.86 4.16
CA LEU A 894 27.84 21.38 3.77
C LEU A 894 26.78 20.29 3.81
N SER A 895 25.53 20.65 4.12
CA SER A 895 24.40 19.76 3.95
C SER A 895 24.12 19.51 2.46
N ARG A 896 23.51 18.36 2.14
CA ARG A 896 23.12 18.00 0.75
C ARG A 896 22.27 19.08 0.08
N ALA A 897 21.31 19.66 0.80
CA ALA A 897 20.46 20.74 0.29
C ALA A 897 21.25 22.02 -0.01
N SER A 898 22.19 22.40 0.86
CA SER A 898 23.04 23.58 0.67
C SER A 898 23.99 23.42 -0.51
N LEU A 899 24.63 22.25 -0.64
CA LEU A 899 25.49 21.92 -1.77
C LEU A 899 24.72 21.94 -3.09
N TYR A 900 23.54 21.31 -3.13
CA TYR A 900 22.67 21.28 -4.32
C TYR A 900 22.23 22.68 -4.74
N ASN A 901 21.71 23.49 -3.80
CA ASN A 901 21.21 24.83 -4.11
C ASN A 901 22.32 25.76 -4.59
N LYS A 902 23.50 25.75 -3.94
CA LYS A 902 24.65 26.54 -4.37
C LYS A 902 25.12 26.12 -5.76
N LEU A 903 25.33 24.82 -5.97
CA LEU A 903 25.83 24.32 -7.25
C LEU A 903 24.85 24.58 -8.40
N LYS A 904 23.56 24.32 -8.18
CA LYS A 904 22.51 24.58 -9.16
C LYS A 904 22.41 26.07 -9.50
N ALA A 905 22.58 26.96 -8.52
CA ALA A 905 22.58 28.40 -8.78
C ALA A 905 23.77 28.85 -9.65
N MET A 906 24.94 28.22 -9.52
CA MET A 906 26.16 28.61 -10.23
C MET A 906 26.36 27.89 -11.58
N THR A 907 25.94 26.64 -11.70
CA THR A 907 26.25 25.77 -12.86
C THR A 907 25.00 25.26 -13.57
N ASN A 908 23.81 25.53 -13.01
CA ASN A 908 22.52 24.97 -13.45
C ASN A 908 22.49 23.42 -13.48
N MET A 909 23.37 22.76 -12.73
CA MET A 909 23.49 21.30 -12.65
C MET A 909 23.36 20.81 -11.20
N GLY A 910 22.81 19.61 -11.02
CA GLY A 910 22.86 18.90 -9.75
C GLY A 910 24.26 18.36 -9.45
N ALA A 911 24.56 18.06 -8.18
CA ALA A 911 25.88 17.57 -7.76
C ALA A 911 26.30 16.26 -8.44
N ASN A 912 25.37 15.31 -8.60
CA ASN A 912 25.64 14.05 -9.31
C ASN A 912 25.95 14.27 -10.80
N ASP A 913 25.16 15.12 -11.47
CA ASP A 913 25.37 15.43 -12.89
C ASP A 913 26.71 16.15 -13.10
N TYR A 914 27.08 17.00 -12.15
CA TYR A 914 28.35 17.73 -12.18
C TYR A 914 29.56 16.81 -11.97
N ILE A 915 29.49 15.83 -11.07
CA ILE A 915 30.53 14.78 -10.94
C ILE A 915 30.62 13.96 -12.23
N ASN A 916 29.48 13.53 -12.77
CA ASN A 916 29.43 12.75 -13.99
C ASN A 916 30.02 13.51 -15.18
N LYS A 917 29.78 14.82 -15.29
CA LYS A 917 30.41 15.68 -16.31
C LYS A 917 31.93 15.58 -16.28
N PHE A 918 32.57 15.75 -15.13
CA PHE A 918 34.03 15.64 -15.00
C PHE A 918 34.54 14.24 -15.36
N ARG A 919 33.83 13.19 -14.92
CA ARG A 919 34.17 11.81 -15.29
C ARG A 919 34.07 11.58 -16.80
N MET A 920 33.05 12.10 -17.46
CA MET A 920 32.85 11.95 -18.90
C MET A 920 33.88 12.75 -19.71
N GLU A 921 34.21 13.98 -19.31
CA GLU A 921 35.26 14.78 -19.94
C GLU A 921 36.62 14.06 -19.87
N LYS A 922 36.94 13.47 -18.70
CA LYS A 922 38.14 12.66 -18.55
C LYS A 922 38.11 11.37 -19.37
N ALA A 923 36.95 10.73 -19.47
CA ALA A 923 36.76 9.54 -20.30
C ALA A 923 37.02 9.83 -21.79
N ILE A 924 36.48 10.94 -22.30
CA ILE A 924 36.70 11.39 -23.68
C ILE A 924 38.20 11.61 -23.93
N GLN A 925 38.88 12.27 -22.99
CA GLN A 925 40.34 12.45 -23.07
C GLN A 925 41.05 11.11 -23.17
N LEU A 926 40.80 10.18 -22.23
CA LEU A 926 41.46 8.87 -22.19
C LEU A 926 41.16 8.01 -23.43
N ILE A 927 39.93 8.05 -23.96
CA ILE A 927 39.57 7.33 -25.19
C ILE A 927 40.34 7.88 -26.41
N SER A 928 40.58 9.19 -26.44
CA SER A 928 41.26 9.86 -27.55
C SER A 928 42.79 9.80 -27.49
N THR A 929 43.38 9.70 -26.29
CA THR A 929 44.83 9.79 -26.10
C THR A 929 45.50 8.48 -25.70
N THR A 930 44.75 7.42 -25.43
CA THR A 930 45.32 6.14 -24.95
C THR A 930 44.68 4.92 -25.61
N ASP A 931 45.42 3.81 -25.66
CA ASP A 931 44.93 2.51 -26.14
C ASP A 931 44.26 1.66 -25.05
N LEU A 932 43.95 2.26 -23.89
CA LEU A 932 43.28 1.57 -22.79
C LEU A 932 41.94 0.97 -23.22
N THR A 933 41.61 -0.17 -22.62
CA THR A 933 40.29 -0.80 -22.77
C THR A 933 39.22 0.04 -22.06
N PHE A 934 37.97 -0.04 -22.51
CA PHE A 934 36.88 0.73 -21.86
C PHE A 934 36.66 0.34 -20.40
N THR A 935 37.03 -0.88 -20.00
CA THR A 935 37.01 -1.32 -18.60
C THR A 935 38.07 -0.61 -17.77
N GLU A 936 39.31 -0.51 -18.26
CA GLU A 936 40.38 0.23 -17.58
C GLU A 936 40.10 1.73 -17.54
N ILE A 937 39.49 2.29 -18.58
CA ILE A 937 39.06 3.69 -18.60
C ILE A 937 38.00 3.91 -17.53
N ALA A 938 36.98 3.04 -17.44
CA ALA A 938 35.93 3.11 -16.43
C ALA A 938 36.49 3.06 -15.00
N GLU A 939 37.44 2.16 -14.73
CA GLU A 939 38.12 2.07 -13.43
C GLU A 939 38.90 3.36 -13.11
N LYS A 940 39.64 3.92 -14.07
CA LYS A 940 40.42 5.16 -13.88
C LYS A 940 39.60 6.42 -13.60
N ILE A 941 38.30 6.39 -13.85
CA ILE A 941 37.38 7.51 -13.61
C ILE A 941 36.33 7.15 -12.55
N GLY A 942 36.59 6.13 -11.73
CA GLY A 942 35.78 5.80 -10.56
C GLY A 942 34.43 5.16 -10.86
N PHE A 943 34.25 4.56 -12.04
CA PHE A 943 33.05 3.77 -12.33
C PHE A 943 33.21 2.34 -11.83
N THR A 944 32.25 1.88 -11.02
CA THR A 944 32.24 0.51 -10.48
C THR A 944 31.99 -0.57 -11.53
N THR A 945 31.41 -0.21 -12.69
CA THR A 945 31.18 -1.15 -13.80
C THR A 945 31.32 -0.48 -15.17
N SER A 946 31.93 -1.20 -16.12
CA SER A 946 32.07 -0.77 -17.52
C SER A 946 30.72 -0.60 -18.24
N ARG A 947 29.67 -1.33 -17.82
CA ARG A 947 28.30 -1.18 -18.34
C ARG A 947 27.65 0.14 -17.92
N TYR A 948 27.80 0.52 -16.65
CA TYR A 948 27.28 1.81 -16.17
C TYR A 948 28.05 2.98 -16.81
N PHE A 949 29.37 2.84 -16.97
CA PHE A 949 30.20 3.77 -17.73
C PHE A 949 29.69 3.92 -19.18
N SER A 950 29.50 2.81 -19.91
CA SER A 950 29.07 2.86 -21.31
C SER A 950 27.69 3.51 -21.50
N THR A 951 26.76 3.27 -20.55
CA THR A 951 25.43 3.89 -20.56
C THR A 951 25.50 5.39 -20.29
N SER A 952 26.27 5.78 -19.27
CA SER A 952 26.48 7.18 -18.90
C SER A 952 27.20 7.97 -20.00
N PHE A 953 28.20 7.35 -20.64
CA PHE A 953 28.93 7.94 -21.77
C PHE A 953 28.04 8.16 -22.98
N LYS A 954 27.15 7.20 -23.29
CA LYS A 954 26.16 7.36 -24.37
C LYS A 954 25.14 8.45 -24.07
N GLN A 955 24.68 8.56 -22.82
CA GLN A 955 23.78 9.65 -22.43
C GLN A 955 24.46 11.02 -22.56
N TYR A 956 25.75 11.12 -22.23
CA TYR A 956 26.50 12.37 -22.28
C TYR A 956 26.91 12.79 -23.71
N THR A 957 27.36 11.83 -24.54
CA THR A 957 27.91 12.12 -25.88
C THR A 957 26.96 11.82 -27.03
N GLY A 958 25.84 11.12 -26.76
CA GLY A 958 24.91 10.61 -27.76
C GLY A 958 25.34 9.28 -28.42
N GLU A 959 26.58 8.84 -28.23
CA GLU A 959 27.19 7.67 -28.89
C GLU A 959 27.83 6.72 -27.86
N THR A 960 27.91 5.41 -28.14
CA THR A 960 28.63 4.51 -27.23
C THR A 960 30.14 4.77 -27.25
N PRO A 961 30.91 4.44 -26.19
CA PRO A 961 32.37 4.58 -26.20
C PRO A 961 33.04 3.93 -27.42
N THR A 962 32.54 2.76 -27.85
CA THR A 962 33.01 2.06 -29.06
C THR A 962 32.75 2.86 -30.33
N GLN A 963 31.52 3.35 -30.52
CA GLN A 963 31.15 4.17 -31.67
C GLN A 963 31.97 5.46 -31.72
N TYR A 964 32.18 6.08 -30.55
CA TYR A 964 32.98 7.30 -30.41
C TYR A 964 34.45 7.06 -30.74
N LYS A 965 35.06 5.96 -30.27
CA LYS A 965 36.45 5.58 -30.59
C LYS A 965 36.64 5.26 -32.08
N GLU A 966 35.67 4.58 -32.69
CA GLU A 966 35.67 4.33 -34.15
C GLU A 966 35.54 5.62 -34.96
N LYS A 967 34.71 6.57 -34.51
CA LYS A 967 34.54 7.88 -35.15
C LYS A 967 35.79 8.74 -35.07
N ILE A 968 36.53 8.69 -33.96
CA ILE A 968 37.85 9.35 -33.83
C ILE A 968 38.87 8.66 -34.74
N ARG A 969 38.93 7.33 -34.77
CA ARG A 969 39.82 6.56 -35.65
C ARG A 969 39.55 6.77 -37.16
N LYS A 970 38.34 7.15 -37.54
CA LYS A 970 37.99 7.50 -38.92
C LYS A 970 38.28 8.96 -39.28
N LYS A 971 38.53 9.82 -38.29
CA LYS A 971 38.85 11.26 -38.47
C LYS A 971 40.35 11.56 -38.37
N GLN A 972 41.13 10.67 -37.78
CA GLN A 972 42.60 10.61 -37.87
C GLN A 972 43.00 9.81 -39.12
#